data_AF-A0A926AWX6-F1
#
_entry.id   AF-A0A926AWX6-F1
#
_cell.length_a   1.000
_cell.length_b   1.000
_cell.length_c   1.000
_cell.angle_alpha   90.00
_cell.angle_beta   90.00
_cell.angle_gamma   90.00
#
_symmetry.space_group_name_H-M   'P 1'
#
loop_
_entity.id
_entity.type
_entity.pdbx_description
1 polymer ?
#
loop_
_entity_poly.entity_id
_entity_poly.type
_entity_poly.pdbx_seq_one_letter_code
_entity_poly.pdbx_strand_id
1 'polypeptide(L)'
;AVGRGLGERIVVDRERLRQSQSAFHKLVKQFPHALPKIVGDVAAWSERVSSVLECLKRAVHGGDGVLTMNAAPWKTVPRSERERLERLLQRQPPFQEAVRAILWSGAVWHEPREALLDQLIAFADPLGQHLICEPNDEGLTTALLLIDLAWLDGDEAAAFALSILGNESRRTVATSGYSGQVAEFVANLKKWRDRTSPPEKPQRDEGTWGGEAVQFVRWLAAQKRSIRQRAVRLVNLLPIGPILDEWQAAWDAFFAKSHRAIRDLCDFGKHADRDSFHSEANRVACVLEGELNVPPDSLVPVVVLSDVRQISELASDSLHDVLCRFLAIVPVEESPCLTARRGRMLRLVTLREISIQVDEKHWERSLVWYLTHAEQFFQRHGHQPWCARPWNGVIDSWSGSSYIWQSPRATLQSSLDDAKQWPVFFEALGRLAAHPGYRFHLNDQIAWLTGIAPDLDVVCNRYHALADAELLEDLSQPRLSAAAALETEGFPFAELCTLVGPVFEEAREVSGAFESLALSFASAGWPSLLPSLLKQKRTTEVARMASQCAAVGSTVEWPRPAPRPSAARLPVWAERLPREWHSVIAEFCEVSPDARRTIERILSEVCPSRERLDHEIAALEQLVTRSTVEPHLVTRLANLLKRRDHPRPVAQEALARCRRKLEEALLRFVFDDVQRRLDAALIGLLTEQTGSQRLARQISSPRHLELVRAILRVHEPFRTFGLRLLKQRWGGVEWNLEAEPANHRFVAELTARGIRFAPWRSSAPLRVATDAKGRPITMRFERDEVEKLLMGYHFDTCLSTDGCNFFSAVANAVDENKQVLYARDGRDRVVGRCLFALGDAGSIMTFNPYCHDAEFPFAEHVAAIAAELAANMNTFVSRSDHVSSLVAPDWYNDGALDLGVSFDREDSPVRRAIAAATEETLVASLAQALDPVGLTDTALALVVELSELEARPQLVRPLLPMLERYESQLSPSTLVAAAFLAHKASLHEYAARIVVKRLQDWLVREVRRHGVASYSANRALEMLIEYQPASALNVLRQTRPRQVRSDDDESQDERLLSLSRCYERLGRSNLAASLRHRRQQNS
;
A
#
# COMPACT_ATOMS: atom_id res chain seq x y z
N ALA A 1 0.77 37.56 -31.08
CA ALA A 1 -0.50 36.81 -31.22
C ALA A 1 -0.43 35.39 -30.65
N VAL A 2 0.71 34.96 -30.10
CA VAL A 2 1.06 33.59 -29.68
C VAL A 2 0.48 33.24 -28.29
N GLY A 3 -0.83 33.38 -28.09
CA GLY A 3 -1.44 33.14 -26.77
C GLY A 3 -2.92 32.77 -26.80
N ARG A 4 -3.49 32.44 -27.96
CA ARG A 4 -4.86 31.91 -28.07
C ARG A 4 -4.81 30.62 -28.89
N GLY A 5 -5.18 29.51 -28.23
CA GLY A 5 -5.55 28.22 -28.82
C GLY A 5 -4.73 27.77 -30.04
N LEU A 6 -3.54 27.21 -29.83
CA LEU A 6 -2.94 26.34 -30.84
C LEU A 6 -3.90 25.16 -31.07
N GLY A 7 -4.53 25.11 -32.25
CA GLY A 7 -5.54 24.11 -32.61
C GLY A 7 -6.98 24.62 -32.72
N GLU A 8 -7.25 25.92 -32.51
CA GLU A 8 -8.58 26.46 -32.83
C GLU A 8 -8.76 26.46 -34.35
N ARG A 9 -9.60 25.56 -34.86
CA ARG A 9 -9.94 25.50 -36.28
C ARG A 9 -10.71 26.77 -36.66
N ILE A 10 -10.03 27.73 -37.27
CA ILE A 10 -10.66 28.96 -37.75
C ILE A 10 -11.37 28.67 -39.07
N VAL A 11 -12.70 28.69 -39.06
CA VAL A 11 -13.49 28.67 -40.29
C VAL A 11 -13.42 30.06 -40.94
N VAL A 12 -12.76 30.15 -42.09
CA VAL A 12 -12.69 31.38 -42.88
C VAL A 12 -13.92 31.45 -43.78
N ASP A 13 -15.00 32.05 -43.27
CA ASP A 13 -16.21 32.30 -44.03
C ASP A 13 -16.22 33.72 -44.65
N ARG A 14 -17.31 34.04 -45.36
CA ARG A 14 -17.51 35.35 -46.00
C ARG A 14 -17.43 36.50 -44.99
N GLU A 15 -17.95 36.28 -43.78
CA GLU A 15 -18.01 37.31 -42.76
C GLU A 15 -16.63 37.56 -42.15
N ARG A 16 -15.90 36.50 -41.83
CA ARG A 16 -14.52 36.58 -41.32
C ARG A 16 -13.59 37.27 -42.32
N LEU A 17 -13.77 37.00 -43.61
CA LEU A 17 -13.01 37.64 -44.67
C LEU A 17 -13.33 39.15 -44.77
N ARG A 18 -14.63 39.51 -44.72
CA ARG A 18 -15.07 40.91 -44.70
C ARG A 18 -14.51 41.66 -43.49
N GLN A 19 -14.53 41.03 -42.32
CA GLN A 19 -13.93 41.58 -41.09
C GLN A 19 -12.42 41.79 -41.25
N SER A 20 -11.72 40.82 -41.85
CA SER A 20 -10.27 40.90 -42.08
C SER A 20 -9.90 42.02 -43.05
N GLN A 21 -10.65 42.19 -44.15
CA GLN A 21 -10.49 43.32 -45.07
C GLN A 21 -10.75 44.68 -44.40
N SER A 22 -11.81 44.77 -43.59
CA SER A 22 -12.12 45.99 -42.83
C SER A 22 -11.02 46.32 -41.82
N ALA A 23 -10.53 45.32 -41.07
CA ALA A 23 -9.45 45.47 -40.11
C ALA A 23 -8.14 45.90 -40.80
N PHE A 24 -7.80 45.29 -41.93
CA PHE A 24 -6.64 45.66 -42.75
C PHE A 24 -6.69 47.13 -43.17
N HIS A 25 -7.79 47.58 -43.78
CA HIS A 25 -7.94 48.98 -44.20
C HIS A 25 -7.90 49.94 -43.01
N LYS A 26 -8.48 49.57 -41.86
CA LYS A 26 -8.39 50.36 -40.62
C LYS A 26 -6.95 50.44 -40.12
N LEU A 27 -6.19 49.34 -40.14
CA LEU A 27 -4.79 49.33 -39.70
C LEU A 27 -3.95 50.32 -40.52
N VAL A 28 -4.04 50.24 -41.85
CA VAL A 28 -3.32 51.17 -42.76
C VAL A 28 -3.74 52.62 -42.54
N LYS A 29 -5.05 52.88 -42.42
CA LYS A 29 -5.57 54.25 -42.31
C LYS A 29 -5.38 54.89 -40.93
N GLN A 30 -5.59 54.13 -39.86
CA GLN A 30 -5.67 54.67 -38.49
C GLN A 30 -4.32 54.66 -37.77
N PHE A 31 -3.35 53.84 -38.21
CA PHE A 31 -2.05 53.70 -37.54
C PHE A 31 -0.85 53.99 -38.45
N PRO A 32 -0.83 55.10 -39.21
CA PRO A 32 0.22 55.37 -40.20
C PRO A 32 1.63 55.50 -39.61
N HIS A 33 1.76 55.81 -38.31
CA HIS A 33 3.06 55.96 -37.63
C HIS A 33 3.49 54.74 -36.82
N ALA A 34 2.53 53.93 -36.34
CA ALA A 34 2.83 52.74 -35.55
C ALA A 34 3.03 51.52 -36.45
N LEU A 35 2.26 51.42 -37.54
CA LEU A 35 2.31 50.28 -38.45
C LEU A 35 3.70 50.07 -39.10
N PRO A 36 4.43 51.10 -39.60
CA PRO A 36 5.77 50.90 -40.14
C PRO A 36 6.77 50.31 -39.13
N LYS A 37 6.61 50.61 -37.84
CA LYS A 37 7.48 50.06 -36.77
C LYS A 37 7.24 48.57 -36.53
N ILE A 38 6.11 48.04 -37.00
CA ILE A 38 5.69 46.64 -36.81
C ILE A 38 5.92 45.83 -38.09
N VAL A 39 5.57 46.38 -39.26
CA VAL A 39 5.58 45.63 -40.53
C VAL A 39 6.68 46.05 -41.50
N GLY A 40 7.50 47.05 -41.15
CA GLY A 40 8.51 47.63 -42.02
C GLY A 40 7.88 48.45 -43.14
N ASP A 41 8.15 48.07 -44.39
CA ASP A 41 7.56 48.71 -45.58
C ASP A 41 6.05 48.42 -45.66
N VAL A 42 5.25 49.42 -45.28
CA VAL A 42 3.78 49.35 -45.26
C VAL A 42 3.20 49.18 -46.66
N ALA A 43 3.81 49.72 -47.71
CA ALA A 43 3.29 49.59 -49.07
C ALA A 43 3.46 48.16 -49.57
N ALA A 44 4.67 47.60 -49.41
CA ALA A 44 4.95 46.22 -49.75
C ALA A 44 4.12 45.25 -48.90
N TRP A 45 3.96 45.51 -47.60
CA TRP A 45 3.07 44.72 -46.74
C TRP A 45 1.60 44.79 -47.18
N SER A 46 1.11 45.98 -47.50
CA SER A 46 -0.27 46.19 -47.95
C SER A 46 -0.57 45.44 -49.24
N GLU A 47 0.36 45.50 -50.21
CA GLU A 47 0.24 44.77 -51.46
C GLU A 47 0.13 43.25 -51.23
N ARG A 48 1.00 42.70 -50.37
CA ARG A 48 0.97 41.27 -50.03
C ARG A 48 -0.32 40.85 -49.33
N VAL A 49 -0.76 41.61 -48.32
CA VAL A 49 -2.01 41.31 -47.59
C VAL A 49 -3.23 41.43 -48.49
N SER A 50 -3.29 42.45 -49.35
CA SER A 50 -4.34 42.58 -50.36
C SER A 50 -4.37 41.38 -51.32
N SER A 51 -3.20 40.90 -51.75
CA SER A 51 -3.10 39.70 -52.61
C SER A 51 -3.64 38.44 -51.91
N VAL A 52 -3.28 38.23 -50.64
CA VAL A 52 -3.80 37.12 -49.80
C VAL A 52 -5.31 37.20 -49.64
N LEU A 53 -5.84 38.37 -49.28
CA LEU A 53 -7.27 38.57 -49.07
C LEU A 53 -8.08 38.37 -50.35
N GLU A 54 -7.56 38.80 -51.50
CA GLU A 54 -8.22 38.58 -52.80
C GLU A 54 -8.20 37.11 -53.20
N CYS A 55 -7.13 36.37 -52.84
CA CYS A 55 -7.10 34.92 -53.04
C CYS A 55 -8.15 34.21 -52.19
N LEU A 56 -8.18 34.48 -50.88
CA LEU A 56 -9.17 33.92 -49.97
C LEU A 56 -10.60 34.27 -50.40
N LYS A 57 -10.82 35.47 -50.94
CA LYS A 57 -12.11 35.89 -51.49
C LYS A 57 -12.57 35.01 -52.63
N ARG A 58 -11.69 34.69 -53.58
CA ARG A 58 -12.03 33.80 -54.71
C ARG A 58 -12.35 32.39 -54.21
N ALA A 59 -11.57 31.87 -53.26
CA ALA A 59 -11.84 30.55 -52.70
C ALA A 59 -13.21 30.48 -51.99
N VAL A 60 -13.52 31.46 -51.13
CA VAL A 60 -14.76 31.48 -50.34
C VAL A 60 -15.98 31.87 -51.19
N HIS A 61 -15.82 32.72 -52.21
CA HIS A 61 -16.95 33.23 -53.01
C HIS A 61 -17.18 32.45 -54.31
N GLY A 62 -16.11 32.01 -54.96
CA GLY A 62 -16.15 31.35 -56.27
C GLY A 62 -16.24 29.83 -56.22
N GLY A 63 -16.02 29.21 -55.05
CA GLY A 63 -15.95 27.76 -54.92
C GLY A 63 -14.65 27.15 -55.45
N ASP A 64 -13.69 28.00 -55.86
CA ASP A 64 -12.34 27.56 -56.18
C ASP A 64 -11.74 26.93 -54.93
N GLY A 65 -11.29 25.67 -55.01
CA GLY A 65 -10.57 25.07 -53.89
C GLY A 65 -9.36 25.93 -53.53
N VAL A 66 -9.09 26.14 -52.23
CA VAL A 66 -7.89 26.86 -51.77
C VAL A 66 -6.60 26.29 -52.40
N LEU A 67 -6.62 24.99 -52.75
CA LEU A 67 -5.55 24.23 -53.38
C LEU A 67 -5.36 24.48 -54.89
N THR A 68 -6.35 25.03 -55.63
CA THR A 68 -6.17 25.42 -57.04
C THR A 68 -5.52 26.80 -57.19
N MET A 69 -5.34 27.53 -56.09
CA MET A 69 -4.78 28.90 -56.06
C MET A 69 -3.24 28.96 -55.93
N ASN A 70 -2.55 27.89 -56.34
CA ASN A 70 -1.10 27.65 -56.15
C ASN A 70 -0.13 28.74 -56.64
N ALA A 71 -0.57 29.75 -57.41
CA ALA A 71 0.33 30.69 -58.06
C ALA A 71 0.58 32.01 -57.30
N ALA A 72 -0.31 32.43 -56.39
CA ALA A 72 -0.26 33.81 -55.89
C ALA A 72 0.83 34.06 -54.84
N PRO A 73 0.96 33.28 -53.74
CA PRO A 73 2.09 33.43 -52.81
C PRO A 73 3.42 33.07 -53.47
N TRP A 74 3.41 32.09 -54.38
CA TRP A 74 4.64 31.61 -55.04
C TRP A 74 5.32 32.70 -55.88
N LYS A 75 4.55 33.61 -56.49
CA LYS A 75 5.06 34.73 -57.29
C LYS A 75 5.75 35.80 -56.45
N THR A 76 5.40 35.95 -55.18
CA THR A 76 5.99 36.95 -54.27
C THR A 76 7.24 36.42 -53.55
N VAL A 77 7.58 35.14 -53.73
CA VAL A 77 8.83 34.53 -53.23
C VAL A 77 10.00 34.88 -54.15
N PRO A 78 11.13 35.40 -53.62
CA PRO A 78 12.37 35.62 -54.37
C PRO A 78 12.80 34.38 -55.13
N ARG A 79 13.40 34.58 -56.31
CA ARG A 79 13.80 33.48 -57.20
C ARG A 79 14.73 32.46 -56.50
N SER A 80 15.68 32.94 -55.70
CA SER A 80 16.61 32.08 -54.95
C SER A 80 15.90 31.18 -53.93
N GLU A 81 14.94 31.71 -53.17
CA GLU A 81 14.11 30.94 -52.23
C GLU A 81 13.23 29.93 -52.98
N ARG A 82 12.65 30.33 -54.11
CA ARG A 82 11.82 29.48 -54.94
C ARG A 82 12.60 28.26 -55.45
N GLU A 83 13.81 28.47 -55.97
CA GLU A 83 14.69 27.39 -56.44
C GLU A 83 15.13 26.46 -55.29
N ARG A 84 15.25 26.96 -54.05
CA ARG A 84 15.50 26.12 -52.86
C ARG A 84 14.28 25.27 -52.50
N LEU A 85 13.09 25.88 -52.51
CA LEU A 85 11.82 25.19 -52.23
C LEU A 85 11.46 24.15 -53.29
N GLU A 86 11.69 24.44 -54.56
CA GLU A 86 11.48 23.48 -55.65
C GLU A 86 12.42 22.28 -55.51
N ARG A 87 13.69 22.50 -55.17
CA ARG A 87 14.63 21.41 -54.85
C ARG A 87 14.19 20.60 -53.64
N LEU A 88 13.70 21.26 -52.58
CA LEU A 88 13.16 20.60 -51.40
C LEU A 88 11.95 19.73 -51.77
N LEU A 89 10.98 20.25 -52.51
CA LEU A 89 9.77 19.52 -52.91
C LEU A 89 10.06 18.40 -53.90
N GLN A 90 11.07 18.54 -54.75
CA GLN A 90 11.55 17.45 -55.61
C GLN A 90 12.16 16.31 -54.78
N ARG A 91 12.89 16.65 -53.71
CA ARG A 91 13.52 15.66 -52.81
C ARG A 91 12.50 15.05 -51.84
N GLN A 92 11.54 15.84 -51.36
CA GLN A 92 10.58 15.49 -50.31
C GLN A 92 9.16 15.98 -50.68
N PRO A 93 8.46 15.29 -51.61
CA PRO A 93 7.10 15.67 -52.03
C PRO A 93 6.06 15.87 -50.91
N PRO A 94 6.08 15.11 -49.79
CA PRO A 94 5.13 15.28 -48.68
C PRO A 94 5.12 16.69 -48.04
N PHE A 95 6.18 17.48 -48.24
CA PHE A 95 6.23 18.85 -47.72
C PHE A 95 5.40 19.87 -48.46
N GLN A 96 4.72 19.48 -49.54
CA GLN A 96 3.98 20.42 -50.37
C GLN A 96 3.03 21.29 -49.53
N GLU A 97 2.31 20.70 -48.57
CA GLU A 97 1.41 21.45 -47.70
C GLU A 97 2.14 22.28 -46.62
N ALA A 98 3.26 21.80 -46.07
CA ALA A 98 4.06 22.56 -45.10
C ALA A 98 4.72 23.79 -45.73
N VAL A 99 5.29 23.62 -46.92
CA VAL A 99 5.84 24.73 -47.71
C VAL A 99 4.74 25.72 -48.06
N ARG A 100 3.55 25.25 -48.48
CA ARG A 100 2.41 26.13 -48.71
C ARG A 100 2.03 26.90 -47.44
N ALA A 101 1.93 26.24 -46.29
CA ALA A 101 1.60 26.89 -45.03
C ALA A 101 2.60 28.00 -44.67
N ILE A 102 3.90 27.74 -44.83
CA ILE A 102 4.97 28.74 -44.59
C ILE A 102 4.91 29.90 -45.60
N LEU A 103 4.57 29.62 -46.86
CA LEU A 103 4.42 30.69 -47.86
C LEU A 103 3.19 31.56 -47.64
N TRP A 104 2.08 30.95 -47.20
CA TRP A 104 0.89 31.70 -46.80
C TRP A 104 1.15 32.54 -45.54
N SER A 105 1.91 32.04 -44.57
CA SER A 105 2.29 32.83 -43.39
C SER A 105 3.24 33.98 -43.75
N GLY A 106 4.26 33.70 -44.57
CA GLY A 106 5.22 34.68 -45.07
C GLY A 106 4.64 35.71 -46.04
N ALA A 107 3.47 35.46 -46.63
CA ALA A 107 2.75 36.48 -47.38
C ALA A 107 2.14 37.56 -46.47
N VAL A 108 1.90 37.26 -45.19
CA VAL A 108 1.28 38.20 -44.24
C VAL A 108 2.30 38.83 -43.29
N TRP A 109 3.40 38.14 -42.99
CA TRP A 109 4.44 38.57 -42.04
C TRP A 109 5.82 38.74 -42.71
N HIS A 110 6.56 39.80 -42.36
CA HIS A 110 7.83 40.17 -43.02
C HIS A 110 9.08 39.47 -42.43
N GLU A 111 9.08 39.11 -41.15
CA GLU A 111 10.24 38.50 -40.47
C GLU A 111 9.95 37.08 -39.94
N PRO A 112 10.93 36.15 -39.99
CA PRO A 112 11.93 35.95 -41.02
C PRO A 112 11.55 34.67 -41.79
N ARG A 113 10.81 34.83 -42.89
CA ARG A 113 10.46 33.72 -43.79
C ARG A 113 11.70 32.92 -44.17
N GLU A 114 12.83 33.59 -44.38
CA GLU A 114 14.11 32.96 -44.70
C GLU A 114 14.61 32.04 -43.58
N ALA A 115 14.55 32.45 -42.30
CA ALA A 115 14.95 31.61 -41.18
C ALA A 115 14.02 30.39 -41.04
N LEU A 116 12.70 30.56 -41.21
CA LEU A 116 11.76 29.43 -41.19
C LEU A 116 12.03 28.46 -42.36
N LEU A 117 12.39 28.98 -43.53
CA LEU A 117 12.78 28.16 -44.68
C LEU A 117 14.12 27.44 -44.44
N ASP A 118 15.09 28.10 -43.82
CA ASP A 118 16.36 27.48 -43.45
C ASP A 118 16.15 26.34 -42.47
N GLN A 119 15.31 26.54 -41.44
CA GLN A 119 14.92 25.50 -40.49
C GLN A 119 14.16 24.36 -41.15
N LEU A 120 13.18 24.68 -42.02
CA LEU A 120 12.46 23.67 -42.79
C LEU A 120 13.41 22.81 -43.63
N ILE A 121 14.40 23.44 -44.27
CA ILE A 121 15.40 22.74 -45.09
C ILE A 121 16.34 21.91 -44.22
N ALA A 122 16.78 22.44 -43.07
CA ALA A 122 17.63 21.73 -42.11
C ALA A 122 16.95 20.46 -41.56
N PHE A 123 15.63 20.50 -41.34
CA PHE A 123 14.86 19.38 -40.81
C PHE A 123 14.08 18.60 -41.88
N ALA A 124 14.33 18.88 -43.15
CA ALA A 124 13.57 18.31 -44.27
C ALA A 124 13.52 16.77 -44.25
N ASP A 125 14.60 16.11 -43.91
CA ASP A 125 14.64 14.65 -43.95
C ASP A 125 13.84 14.01 -42.79
N PRO A 126 14.06 14.36 -41.49
CA PRO A 126 13.27 13.80 -40.40
C PRO A 126 11.78 14.24 -40.43
N LEU A 127 11.48 15.48 -40.82
CA LEU A 127 10.09 15.92 -40.99
C LEU A 127 9.42 15.25 -42.19
N GLY A 128 10.17 14.94 -43.25
CA GLY A 128 9.65 14.22 -44.42
C GLY A 128 9.21 12.82 -44.05
N GLN A 129 10.07 12.10 -43.32
CA GLN A 129 9.72 10.79 -42.76
C GLN A 129 8.48 10.87 -41.87
N HIS A 130 8.40 11.88 -40.99
CA HIS A 130 7.23 12.08 -40.15
C HIS A 130 5.94 12.26 -40.97
N LEU A 131 5.97 13.11 -42.01
CA LEU A 131 4.83 13.39 -42.89
C LEU A 131 4.45 12.23 -43.81
N ILE A 132 5.39 11.34 -44.14
CA ILE A 132 5.09 10.09 -44.87
C ILE A 132 4.24 9.17 -44.00
N CYS A 133 4.62 9.03 -42.72
CA CYS A 133 3.91 8.17 -41.79
C CYS A 133 2.58 8.78 -41.29
N GLU A 134 2.49 10.11 -41.17
CA GLU A 134 1.25 10.84 -40.84
C GLU A 134 0.96 11.92 -41.90
N PRO A 135 0.39 11.54 -43.07
CA PRO A 135 0.09 12.48 -44.15
C PRO A 135 -1.16 13.32 -43.90
N ASN A 136 -1.71 13.30 -42.68
CA ASN A 136 -2.93 13.98 -42.30
C ASN A 136 -2.65 15.37 -41.71
N ASP A 137 -3.70 16.12 -41.39
CA ASP A 137 -3.61 17.46 -40.79
C ASP A 137 -2.82 17.47 -39.47
N GLU A 138 -2.82 16.35 -38.74
CA GLU A 138 -2.14 16.19 -37.46
C GLU A 138 -0.61 16.10 -37.64
N GLY A 139 -0.13 15.31 -38.60
CA GLY A 139 1.29 15.26 -38.94
C GLY A 139 1.82 16.59 -39.49
N LEU A 140 1.03 17.25 -40.35
CA LEU A 140 1.34 18.59 -40.84
C LEU A 140 1.45 19.62 -39.71
N THR A 141 0.48 19.60 -38.78
CA THR A 141 0.47 20.51 -37.62
C THR A 141 1.70 20.28 -36.75
N THR A 142 2.04 19.02 -36.46
CA THR A 142 3.22 18.67 -35.67
C THR A 142 4.51 19.15 -36.33
N ALA A 143 4.65 18.97 -37.65
CA ALA A 143 5.81 19.44 -38.40
C ALA A 143 5.98 20.97 -38.30
N LEU A 144 4.88 21.72 -38.42
CA LEU A 144 4.91 23.19 -38.29
C LEU A 144 5.23 23.64 -36.86
N LEU A 145 4.72 22.94 -35.84
CA LEU A 145 5.06 23.22 -34.44
C LEU A 145 6.55 23.00 -34.15
N LEU A 146 7.16 21.96 -34.73
CA LEU A 146 8.59 21.69 -34.57
C LEU A 146 9.46 22.79 -35.18
N ILE A 147 9.08 23.29 -36.35
CA ILE A 147 9.77 24.41 -37.00
C ILE A 147 9.65 25.68 -36.15
N ASP A 148 8.46 25.94 -35.58
CA ASP A 148 8.23 27.07 -34.68
C ASP A 148 9.07 26.95 -33.39
N LEU A 149 9.14 25.75 -32.79
CA LEU A 149 9.98 25.48 -31.62
C LEU A 149 11.47 25.72 -31.92
N ALA A 150 11.97 25.23 -33.05
CA ALA A 150 13.35 25.47 -33.46
C ALA A 150 13.65 26.96 -33.65
N TRP A 151 12.71 27.69 -34.25
CA TRP A 151 12.85 29.11 -34.47
C TRP A 151 12.84 29.92 -33.16
N LEU A 152 11.98 29.55 -32.20
CA LEU A 152 11.82 30.28 -30.94
C LEU A 152 12.90 29.97 -29.90
N ASP A 153 13.36 28.72 -29.82
CA ASP A 153 14.25 28.25 -28.74
C ASP A 153 15.56 27.64 -29.24
N GLY A 154 15.79 27.60 -30.55
CA GLY A 154 16.98 27.06 -31.20
C GLY A 154 16.84 25.60 -31.64
N ASP A 155 17.73 25.16 -32.53
CA ASP A 155 17.68 23.85 -33.19
C ASP A 155 17.64 22.68 -32.19
N GLU A 156 18.32 22.82 -31.04
CA GLU A 156 18.35 21.83 -29.97
C GLU A 156 16.96 21.51 -29.40
N ALA A 157 16.02 22.45 -29.45
CA ALA A 157 14.64 22.26 -28.97
C ALA A 157 13.82 21.34 -29.88
N ALA A 158 14.07 21.39 -31.19
CA ALA A 158 13.40 20.52 -32.16
C ALA A 158 14.16 19.21 -32.38
N ALA A 159 15.49 19.21 -32.22
CA ALA A 159 16.35 18.06 -32.51
C ALA A 159 15.90 16.78 -31.79
N PHE A 160 15.51 16.86 -30.51
CA PHE A 160 14.99 15.72 -29.77
C PHE A 160 13.76 15.10 -30.44
N ALA A 161 12.72 15.90 -30.66
CA ALA A 161 11.47 15.41 -31.19
C ALA A 161 11.63 14.94 -32.65
N LEU A 162 12.51 15.57 -33.42
CA LEU A 162 12.87 15.13 -34.77
C LEU A 162 13.62 13.80 -34.80
N SER A 163 14.54 13.58 -33.85
CA SER A 163 15.27 12.30 -33.73
C SER A 163 14.35 11.10 -33.44
N ILE A 164 13.18 11.38 -32.89
CA ILE A 164 12.14 10.40 -32.56
C ILE A 164 11.15 10.27 -33.70
N LEU A 165 10.54 11.37 -34.13
CA LEU A 165 9.45 11.37 -35.09
C LEU A 165 9.91 11.01 -36.51
N GLY A 166 11.19 11.24 -36.82
CA GLY A 166 11.82 10.80 -38.07
C GLY A 166 12.16 9.30 -38.09
N ASN A 167 12.23 8.62 -36.94
CA ASN A 167 12.52 7.19 -36.89
C ASN A 167 11.23 6.37 -36.80
N GLU A 168 10.83 5.77 -37.92
CA GLU A 168 9.61 4.95 -38.04
C GLU A 168 9.54 3.83 -36.99
N SER A 169 10.65 3.15 -36.69
CA SER A 169 10.65 2.04 -35.73
C SER A 169 10.32 2.51 -34.32
N ARG A 170 10.86 3.67 -33.90
CA ARG A 170 10.64 4.25 -32.56
C ARG A 170 9.25 4.84 -32.40
N ARG A 171 8.64 5.29 -33.50
CA ARG A 171 7.30 5.90 -33.49
C ARG A 171 6.22 4.89 -33.11
N THR A 172 6.36 3.65 -33.57
CA THR A 172 5.37 2.57 -33.41
C THR A 172 5.53 1.76 -32.12
N VAL A 173 6.52 2.11 -31.28
CA VAL A 173 6.72 1.49 -29.97
C VAL A 173 5.50 1.77 -29.12
N ALA A 174 4.82 0.71 -28.65
CA ALA A 174 3.75 0.86 -27.67
C ALA A 174 4.38 1.22 -26.32
N THR A 175 3.90 2.29 -25.71
CA THR A 175 4.53 2.86 -24.49
C THR A 175 3.75 2.61 -23.22
N SER A 176 2.67 1.84 -23.28
CA SER A 176 1.91 1.37 -22.11
C SER A 176 1.49 -0.08 -22.30
N GLY A 177 0.88 -0.65 -21.27
CA GLY A 177 0.17 -1.92 -21.38
C GLY A 177 1.03 -3.19 -21.45
N TYR A 178 2.37 -3.13 -21.52
CA TYR A 178 3.21 -4.34 -21.65
C TYR A 178 2.92 -5.40 -20.57
N SER A 179 2.98 -5.01 -19.29
CA SER A 179 2.69 -5.93 -18.17
C SER A 179 1.24 -6.43 -18.17
N GLY A 180 0.28 -5.54 -18.44
CA GLY A 180 -1.14 -5.87 -18.55
C GLY A 180 -1.42 -6.87 -19.67
N GLN A 181 -0.86 -6.65 -20.86
CA GLN A 181 -1.01 -7.53 -22.02
C GLN A 181 -0.30 -8.87 -21.83
N VAL A 182 0.88 -8.90 -21.21
CA VAL A 182 1.55 -10.15 -20.84
C VAL A 182 0.69 -10.94 -19.86
N ALA A 183 0.22 -10.30 -18.78
CA ALA A 183 -0.63 -10.94 -17.78
C ALA A 183 -1.95 -11.44 -18.37
N GLU A 184 -2.61 -10.64 -19.21
CA GLU A 184 -3.84 -11.01 -19.91
C GLU A 184 -3.61 -12.16 -20.89
N PHE A 185 -2.55 -12.10 -21.70
CA PHE A 185 -2.20 -13.16 -22.64
C PHE A 185 -1.92 -14.49 -21.91
N VAL A 186 -1.16 -14.44 -20.83
CA VAL A 186 -0.88 -15.58 -19.94
C VAL A 186 -2.18 -16.12 -19.32
N ALA A 187 -3.07 -15.26 -18.83
CA ALA A 187 -4.36 -15.69 -18.27
C ALA A 187 -5.24 -16.34 -19.34
N ASN A 188 -5.22 -15.80 -20.57
CA ASN A 188 -5.95 -16.34 -21.72
C ASN A 188 -5.37 -17.67 -22.20
N LEU A 189 -4.04 -17.86 -22.16
CA LEU A 189 -3.39 -19.14 -22.43
C LEU A 189 -3.84 -20.22 -21.42
N LYS A 190 -3.86 -19.89 -20.12
CA LYS A 190 -4.34 -20.81 -19.07
C LYS A 190 -5.80 -21.25 -19.29
N LYS A 191 -6.63 -20.38 -19.91
CA LYS A 191 -8.05 -20.62 -20.21
C LYS A 191 -8.34 -21.20 -21.60
N TRP A 192 -7.36 -21.32 -22.49
CA TRP A 192 -7.60 -21.59 -23.91
C TRP A 192 -8.39 -22.89 -24.15
N ARG A 193 -8.16 -23.94 -23.37
CA ARG A 193 -8.77 -25.24 -23.64
C ARG A 193 -10.31 -25.23 -23.59
N ASP A 194 -10.91 -24.30 -22.86
CA ASP A 194 -12.37 -24.18 -22.76
C ASP A 194 -12.97 -23.29 -23.85
N ARG A 195 -12.13 -22.69 -24.71
CA ARG A 195 -12.52 -21.83 -25.83
C ARG A 195 -12.37 -22.57 -27.16
N THR A 196 -13.28 -22.30 -28.08
CA THR A 196 -13.27 -22.87 -29.44
C THR A 196 -12.17 -22.31 -30.34
N SER A 197 -11.47 -21.26 -29.91
CA SER A 197 -10.45 -20.57 -30.71
C SER A 197 -9.19 -20.27 -29.87
N PRO A 198 -8.00 -20.26 -30.50
CA PRO A 198 -6.77 -19.78 -29.88
C PRO A 198 -6.93 -18.37 -29.30
N PRO A 199 -6.23 -18.03 -28.21
CA PRO A 199 -6.20 -16.66 -27.71
C PRO A 199 -5.81 -15.72 -28.86
N GLU A 200 -6.53 -14.60 -28.96
CA GLU A 200 -6.20 -13.59 -29.97
C GLU A 200 -4.74 -13.17 -29.82
N LYS A 201 -4.10 -12.88 -30.95
CA LYS A 201 -2.75 -12.32 -30.92
C LYS A 201 -2.81 -11.02 -30.12
N PRO A 202 -1.89 -10.79 -29.17
CA PRO A 202 -1.85 -9.52 -28.47
C PRO A 202 -1.82 -8.37 -29.49
N GLN A 203 -2.69 -7.38 -29.31
CA GLN A 203 -2.78 -6.22 -30.20
C GLN A 203 -2.00 -5.05 -29.58
N ARG A 204 -1.38 -4.21 -30.43
CA ARG A 204 -0.71 -2.97 -29.99
C ARG A 204 -1.75 -1.85 -29.81
N ASP A 205 -2.77 -2.07 -28.98
CA ASP A 205 -3.97 -1.22 -28.94
C ASP A 205 -3.87 0.01 -28.03
N GLU A 206 -2.75 0.21 -27.34
CA GLU A 206 -2.55 1.37 -26.48
C GLU A 206 -1.41 2.28 -26.96
N GLY A 207 -1.54 3.57 -26.63
CA GLY A 207 -0.68 4.69 -27.03
C GLY A 207 0.70 4.34 -27.58
N THR A 208 0.94 4.77 -28.82
CA THR A 208 2.27 4.69 -29.43
C THR A 208 3.12 5.87 -28.97
N TRP A 209 4.43 5.66 -28.89
CA TRP A 209 5.37 6.73 -28.58
C TRP A 209 5.25 7.92 -29.55
N GLY A 210 4.96 7.66 -30.82
CA GLY A 210 4.68 8.70 -31.81
C GLY A 210 3.54 9.62 -31.37
N GLY A 211 2.44 9.05 -30.90
CA GLY A 211 1.31 9.81 -30.35
C GLY A 211 1.70 10.64 -29.13
N GLU A 212 2.44 10.05 -28.19
CA GLU A 212 2.89 10.74 -26.97
C GLU A 212 3.88 11.88 -27.27
N ALA A 213 4.80 11.67 -28.21
CA ALA A 213 5.73 12.69 -28.67
C ALA A 213 5.00 13.86 -29.35
N VAL A 214 3.99 13.58 -30.17
CA VAL A 214 3.12 14.61 -30.79
C VAL A 214 2.41 15.42 -29.70
N GLN A 215 1.83 14.76 -28.69
CA GLN A 215 1.19 15.44 -27.57
C GLN A 215 2.18 16.30 -26.76
N PHE A 216 3.41 15.82 -26.57
CA PHE A 216 4.46 16.57 -25.89
C PHE A 216 4.91 17.81 -26.66
N VAL A 217 5.05 17.72 -27.99
CA VAL A 217 5.34 18.86 -28.87
C VAL A 217 4.24 19.91 -28.79
N ARG A 218 2.97 19.47 -28.81
CA ARG A 218 1.81 20.37 -28.64
C ARG A 218 1.81 21.07 -27.28
N TRP A 219 2.11 20.32 -26.21
CA TRP A 219 2.25 20.90 -24.88
C TRP A 219 3.38 21.93 -24.86
N LEU A 220 4.58 21.60 -25.35
CA LEU A 220 5.72 22.53 -25.41
C LEU A 220 5.35 23.83 -26.12
N ALA A 221 4.70 23.75 -27.28
CA ALA A 221 4.30 24.91 -28.05
C ALA A 221 3.27 25.80 -27.32
N ALA A 222 2.47 25.23 -26.42
CA ALA A 222 1.53 25.97 -25.60
C ALA A 222 2.14 26.62 -24.34
N GLN A 223 3.37 26.23 -23.95
CA GLN A 223 4.00 26.72 -22.72
C GLN A 223 4.74 28.06 -22.86
N LYS A 224 4.95 28.72 -21.71
CA LYS A 224 5.83 29.89 -21.61
C LYS A 224 7.27 29.50 -21.95
N ARG A 225 8.04 30.46 -22.50
CA ARG A 225 9.45 30.27 -22.90
C ARG A 225 10.30 29.63 -21.80
N SER A 226 10.17 30.05 -20.54
CA SER A 226 10.96 29.49 -19.43
C SER A 226 10.66 28.01 -19.20
N ILE A 227 9.39 27.61 -19.07
CA ILE A 227 8.95 26.22 -18.87
C ILE A 227 9.42 25.35 -20.05
N ARG A 228 9.24 25.85 -21.27
CA ARG A 228 9.63 25.16 -22.49
C ARG A 228 11.14 24.92 -22.58
N GLN A 229 11.95 25.95 -22.28
CA GLN A 229 13.41 25.82 -22.22
C GLN A 229 13.85 24.82 -21.14
N ARG A 230 13.19 24.82 -19.98
CA ARG A 230 13.44 23.83 -18.92
C ARG A 230 13.14 22.41 -19.39
N ALA A 231 11.99 22.20 -20.01
CA ALA A 231 11.59 20.90 -20.53
C ALA A 231 12.56 20.38 -21.60
N VAL A 232 12.94 21.23 -22.56
CA VAL A 232 13.93 20.90 -23.60
C VAL A 232 15.27 20.51 -22.99
N ARG A 233 15.79 21.30 -22.03
CA ARG A 233 17.06 21.00 -21.35
C ARG A 233 17.00 19.66 -20.62
N LEU A 234 15.93 19.38 -19.89
CA LEU A 234 15.78 18.10 -19.20
C LEU A 234 15.76 16.95 -20.19
N VAL A 235 14.91 17.03 -21.22
CA VAL A 235 14.77 15.99 -22.25
C VAL A 235 16.08 15.68 -22.96
N ASN A 236 16.87 16.71 -23.30
CA ASN A 236 18.17 16.53 -23.95
C ASN A 236 19.21 15.84 -23.04
N LEU A 237 18.99 15.79 -21.72
CA LEU A 237 19.83 15.04 -20.79
C LEU A 237 19.41 13.56 -20.64
N LEU A 238 18.24 13.17 -21.15
CA LEU A 238 17.68 11.83 -20.99
C LEU A 238 17.96 10.93 -22.20
N PRO A 239 18.38 9.67 -22.00
CA PRO A 239 18.66 8.71 -23.07
C PRO A 239 17.37 8.04 -23.60
N ILE A 240 16.40 8.84 -24.06
CA ILE A 240 15.08 8.34 -24.48
C ILE A 240 15.17 7.39 -25.69
N GLY A 241 16.02 7.69 -26.68
CA GLY A 241 16.21 6.85 -27.88
C GLY A 241 16.57 5.39 -27.56
N PRO A 242 17.67 5.13 -26.82
CA PRO A 242 18.03 3.78 -26.39
C PRO A 242 16.93 3.03 -25.64
N ILE A 243 16.10 3.73 -24.84
CA ILE A 243 15.01 3.10 -24.09
C ILE A 243 13.88 2.68 -25.02
N LEU A 244 13.56 3.49 -26.02
CA LEU A 244 12.58 3.10 -27.04
C LEU A 244 13.07 1.88 -27.82
N ASP A 245 14.38 1.79 -28.10
CA ASP A 245 14.97 0.63 -28.74
C ASP A 245 14.86 -0.62 -27.85
N GLU A 246 15.06 -0.49 -26.53
CA GLU A 246 14.85 -1.58 -25.56
C GLU A 246 13.38 -2.01 -25.46
N TRP A 247 12.45 -1.05 -25.43
CA TRP A 247 11.01 -1.33 -25.44
C TRP A 247 10.57 -1.99 -26.74
N GLN A 248 11.09 -1.55 -27.89
CA GLN A 248 10.83 -2.19 -29.17
C GLN A 248 11.33 -3.64 -29.15
N ALA A 249 12.56 -3.87 -28.67
CA ALA A 249 13.12 -5.21 -28.55
C ALA A 249 12.32 -6.11 -27.59
N ALA A 250 11.82 -5.55 -26.48
CA ALA A 250 10.96 -6.27 -25.54
C ALA A 250 9.62 -6.67 -26.19
N TRP A 251 8.96 -5.75 -26.89
CA TRP A 251 7.75 -6.04 -27.66
C TRP A 251 8.00 -7.10 -28.74
N ASP A 252 9.07 -6.98 -29.51
CA ASP A 252 9.42 -7.93 -30.55
C ASP A 252 9.71 -9.32 -29.98
N ALA A 253 10.41 -9.39 -28.83
CA ALA A 253 10.63 -10.63 -28.10
C ALA A 253 9.32 -11.23 -27.58
N PHE A 254 8.43 -10.42 -27.01
CA PHE A 254 7.10 -10.85 -26.57
C PHE A 254 6.30 -11.44 -27.72
N PHE A 255 6.16 -10.71 -28.84
CA PHE A 255 5.41 -11.20 -30.00
C PHE A 255 6.00 -12.48 -30.58
N ALA A 256 7.33 -12.57 -30.69
CA ALA A 256 8.01 -13.77 -31.20
C ALA A 256 7.79 -14.99 -30.29
N LYS A 257 7.89 -14.82 -28.96
CA LYS A 257 7.69 -15.90 -27.98
C LYS A 257 6.23 -16.31 -27.88
N SER A 258 5.30 -15.35 -27.82
CA SER A 258 3.85 -15.61 -27.81
C SER A 258 3.40 -16.35 -29.07
N HIS A 259 3.93 -15.98 -30.24
CA HIS A 259 3.63 -16.69 -31.48
C HIS A 259 4.16 -18.13 -31.50
N ARG A 260 5.36 -18.37 -30.95
CA ARG A 260 5.91 -19.72 -30.78
C ARG A 260 5.06 -20.55 -29.81
N ALA A 261 4.71 -19.99 -28.65
CA ALA A 261 3.89 -20.66 -27.65
C ALA A 261 2.52 -21.09 -28.19
N ILE A 262 1.83 -20.22 -28.94
CA ILE A 262 0.55 -20.57 -29.58
C ILE A 262 0.74 -21.73 -30.56
N ARG A 263 1.81 -21.70 -31.37
CA ARG A 263 2.11 -22.76 -32.34
C ARG A 263 2.37 -24.10 -31.66
N ASP A 264 3.24 -24.11 -30.66
CA ASP A 264 3.65 -25.32 -29.94
C ASP A 264 2.45 -25.97 -29.23
N LEU A 265 1.59 -25.15 -28.61
CA LEU A 265 0.35 -25.62 -27.99
C LEU A 265 -0.70 -26.09 -29.03
N CYS A 266 -0.83 -25.40 -30.17
CA CYS A 266 -1.67 -25.87 -31.28
C CYS A 266 -1.25 -27.26 -31.78
N ASP A 267 0.06 -27.50 -31.91
CA ASP A 267 0.59 -28.79 -32.36
C ASP A 267 0.44 -29.86 -31.28
N PHE A 268 0.68 -29.52 -30.01
CA PHE A 268 0.46 -30.43 -28.87
C PHE A 268 -1.01 -30.83 -28.72
N GLY A 269 -1.93 -29.88 -28.86
CA GLY A 269 -3.37 -30.09 -28.74
C GLY A 269 -3.98 -31.03 -29.79
N LYS A 270 -3.32 -31.28 -30.92
CA LYS A 270 -3.79 -32.24 -31.94
C LYS A 270 -3.81 -33.68 -31.43
N HIS A 271 -3.04 -33.99 -30.39
CA HIS A 271 -2.81 -35.36 -29.92
C HIS A 271 -2.99 -35.55 -28.40
N ALA A 272 -3.22 -34.47 -27.64
CA ALA A 272 -3.30 -34.51 -26.18
C ALA A 272 -4.73 -34.52 -25.62
N ASP A 273 -4.96 -35.27 -24.53
CA ASP A 273 -6.20 -35.23 -23.76
C ASP A 273 -6.35 -33.92 -22.94
N ARG A 274 -7.44 -33.83 -22.16
CA ARG A 274 -7.83 -32.63 -21.37
C ARG A 274 -6.84 -32.15 -20.36
N ASP A 275 -6.35 -33.06 -19.58
CA ASP A 275 -5.55 -32.72 -18.44
C ASP A 275 -4.11 -32.47 -18.91
N SER A 276 -3.65 -33.24 -19.91
CA SER A 276 -2.34 -33.09 -20.53
C SER A 276 -2.14 -31.71 -21.18
N PHE A 277 -3.11 -31.21 -21.97
CA PHE A 277 -3.00 -29.86 -22.57
C PHE A 277 -3.07 -28.75 -21.53
N HIS A 278 -3.89 -28.88 -20.49
CA HIS A 278 -4.00 -27.84 -19.48
C HIS A 278 -2.70 -27.76 -18.66
N SER A 279 -2.10 -28.91 -18.34
CA SER A 279 -0.77 -28.97 -17.72
C SER A 279 0.29 -28.31 -18.61
N GLU A 280 0.31 -28.59 -19.91
CA GLU A 280 1.27 -28.01 -20.85
C GLU A 280 1.03 -26.50 -21.06
N ALA A 281 -0.22 -26.06 -21.17
CA ALA A 281 -0.58 -24.64 -21.26
C ALA A 281 -0.14 -23.87 -20.01
N ASN A 282 -0.33 -24.45 -18.82
CA ASN A 282 0.16 -23.89 -17.56
C ASN A 282 1.69 -23.85 -17.52
N ARG A 283 2.38 -24.91 -17.99
CA ARG A 283 3.84 -24.95 -18.06
C ARG A 283 4.39 -23.86 -18.99
N VAL A 284 3.84 -23.73 -20.20
CA VAL A 284 4.19 -22.70 -21.18
C VAL A 284 3.87 -21.31 -20.63
N ALA A 285 2.73 -21.13 -19.97
CA ALA A 285 2.36 -19.89 -19.32
C ALA A 285 3.34 -19.50 -18.20
N CYS A 286 3.79 -20.46 -17.36
CA CYS A 286 4.79 -20.21 -16.33
C CYS A 286 6.19 -19.89 -16.90
N VAL A 287 6.59 -20.54 -18.00
CA VAL A 287 7.84 -20.21 -18.71
C VAL A 287 7.76 -18.80 -19.30
N LEU A 288 6.63 -18.46 -19.92
CA LEU A 288 6.38 -17.12 -20.44
C LEU A 288 6.33 -16.08 -19.31
N GLU A 289 5.68 -16.36 -18.18
CA GLU A 289 5.73 -15.50 -17.00
C GLU A 289 7.17 -15.31 -16.54
N GLY A 290 7.98 -16.35 -16.39
CA GLY A 290 9.39 -16.21 -16.00
C GLY A 290 10.26 -15.46 -17.01
N GLU A 291 10.01 -15.66 -18.30
CA GLU A 291 10.77 -15.04 -19.39
C GLU A 291 10.29 -13.63 -19.78
N LEU A 292 9.07 -13.24 -19.40
CA LEU A 292 8.42 -11.98 -19.75
C LEU A 292 8.09 -11.10 -18.53
N ASN A 293 8.14 -11.63 -17.28
CA ASN A 293 8.01 -10.88 -16.02
C ASN A 293 9.23 -10.01 -15.69
N VAL A 294 10.13 -9.81 -16.65
CA VAL A 294 11.05 -8.69 -16.59
C VAL A 294 10.66 -7.74 -17.73
N PRO A 295 9.64 -6.87 -17.54
CA PRO A 295 9.55 -5.65 -18.33
C PRO A 295 10.90 -4.93 -18.36
N PRO A 296 11.11 -3.94 -19.25
CA PRO A 296 12.09 -2.89 -19.00
C PRO A 296 11.68 -2.14 -17.70
N ASP A 297 12.02 -2.71 -16.55
CA ASP A 297 11.23 -2.69 -15.30
C ASP A 297 11.31 -1.42 -14.45
N SER A 298 11.26 -0.22 -15.03
CA SER A 298 10.99 0.99 -14.22
C SER A 298 10.61 2.22 -15.01
N LEU A 299 10.80 2.22 -16.32
CA LEU A 299 10.73 3.44 -17.12
C LEU A 299 9.81 3.25 -18.31
N VAL A 300 8.54 3.53 -18.04
CA VAL A 300 7.51 3.66 -19.07
C VAL A 300 7.75 5.00 -19.79
N PRO A 301 8.04 5.01 -21.11
CA PRO A 301 8.41 6.25 -21.81
C PRO A 301 7.39 7.38 -21.63
N VAL A 302 6.09 7.06 -21.60
CA VAL A 302 5.03 8.06 -21.38
C VAL A 302 5.14 8.74 -20.01
N VAL A 303 5.51 7.99 -18.97
CA VAL A 303 5.72 8.52 -17.61
C VAL A 303 6.87 9.52 -17.60
N VAL A 304 7.91 9.28 -18.39
CA VAL A 304 9.09 10.15 -18.48
C VAL A 304 8.72 11.52 -19.05
N LEU A 305 7.94 11.55 -20.14
CA LEU A 305 7.46 12.81 -20.69
C LEU A 305 6.52 13.52 -19.71
N SER A 306 5.67 12.78 -19.01
CA SER A 306 4.82 13.32 -17.94
C SER A 306 5.65 13.97 -16.83
N ASP A 307 6.72 13.31 -16.38
CA ASP A 307 7.60 13.81 -15.32
C ASP A 307 8.38 15.04 -15.76
N VAL A 308 8.87 15.05 -17.01
CA VAL A 308 9.48 16.25 -17.60
C VAL A 308 8.49 17.42 -17.59
N ARG A 309 7.22 17.21 -17.98
CA ARG A 309 6.19 18.27 -17.97
C ARG A 309 6.03 18.82 -16.56
N GLN A 310 5.76 17.94 -15.61
CA GLN A 310 5.47 18.31 -14.22
C GLN A 310 6.67 19.01 -13.55
N ILE A 311 7.89 18.48 -13.68
CA ILE A 311 9.08 19.10 -13.10
C ILE A 311 9.35 20.46 -13.74
N SER A 312 9.15 20.60 -15.05
CA SER A 312 9.38 21.87 -15.75
C SER A 312 8.39 22.95 -15.34
N GLU A 313 7.17 22.56 -14.96
CA GLU A 313 6.12 23.46 -14.47
C GLU A 313 6.33 23.85 -13.00
N LEU A 314 6.70 22.89 -12.13
CA LEU A 314 6.81 23.08 -10.68
C LEU A 314 8.16 23.64 -10.22
N ALA A 315 9.27 23.32 -10.89
CA ALA A 315 10.60 23.68 -10.40
C ALA A 315 10.89 25.18 -10.55
N SER A 316 11.49 25.77 -9.50
CA SER A 316 12.17 27.06 -9.64
C SER A 316 13.39 26.94 -10.56
N ASP A 317 13.89 28.07 -11.05
CA ASP A 317 15.10 28.10 -11.86
C ASP A 317 16.32 27.53 -11.10
N SER A 318 16.37 27.72 -9.77
CA SER A 318 17.46 27.22 -8.94
C SER A 318 17.48 25.70 -8.82
N LEU A 319 16.31 25.08 -8.57
CA LEU A 319 16.18 23.63 -8.52
C LEU A 319 16.45 23.03 -9.90
N HIS A 320 15.91 23.64 -10.95
CA HIS A 320 16.09 23.19 -12.32
C HIS A 320 17.56 23.18 -12.74
N ASP A 321 18.34 24.21 -12.41
CA ASP A 321 19.76 24.27 -12.74
C ASP A 321 20.58 23.22 -11.97
N VAL A 322 20.30 23.03 -10.68
CA VAL A 322 20.95 21.98 -9.88
C VAL A 322 20.63 20.60 -10.43
N LEU A 323 19.36 20.37 -10.80
CA LEU A 323 18.90 19.13 -11.42
C LEU A 323 19.62 18.86 -12.75
N CYS A 324 19.72 19.86 -13.62
CA CYS A 324 20.42 19.72 -14.90
C CYS A 324 21.91 19.40 -14.70
N ARG A 325 22.60 20.08 -13.77
CA ARG A 325 24.00 19.79 -13.45
C ARG A 325 24.17 18.38 -12.93
N PHE A 326 23.32 17.97 -11.98
CA PHE A 326 23.33 16.63 -11.43
C PHE A 326 23.13 15.57 -12.53
N LEU A 327 22.08 15.70 -13.34
CA LEU A 327 21.80 14.76 -14.44
C LEU A 327 22.95 14.72 -15.46
N ALA A 328 23.61 15.85 -15.75
CA ALA A 328 24.73 15.90 -16.67
C ALA A 328 25.96 15.12 -16.18
N ILE A 329 26.24 15.13 -14.87
CA ILE A 329 27.38 14.41 -14.27
C ILE A 329 27.07 12.94 -13.95
N VAL A 330 25.81 12.52 -13.95
CA VAL A 330 25.48 11.09 -13.85
C VAL A 330 25.96 10.42 -15.14
N PRO A 331 26.94 9.50 -15.09
CA PRO A 331 27.51 8.88 -16.29
C PRO A 331 26.44 8.09 -17.05
N VAL A 332 26.48 8.18 -18.39
CA VAL A 332 25.67 7.36 -19.33
C VAL A 332 26.46 6.11 -19.75
N GLU A 333 27.69 5.96 -19.28
CA GLU A 333 28.71 5.10 -19.89
C GLU A 333 28.31 3.62 -20.08
N GLU A 334 28.93 3.07 -21.13
CA GLU A 334 28.75 1.83 -21.87
C GLU A 334 28.99 0.54 -21.07
N SER A 335 28.66 0.51 -19.78
CA SER A 335 28.64 -0.77 -19.08
C SER A 335 27.47 -1.61 -19.61
N PRO A 336 27.70 -2.86 -20.04
CA PRO A 336 26.63 -3.76 -20.51
C PRO A 336 25.59 -4.10 -19.43
N CYS A 337 25.80 -3.68 -18.18
CA CYS A 337 24.77 -3.74 -17.15
C CYS A 337 23.72 -2.62 -17.34
N LEU A 338 22.50 -3.04 -17.70
CA LEU A 338 21.27 -2.26 -17.88
C LEU A 338 20.98 -1.20 -16.79
N THR A 339 21.59 -1.31 -15.61
CA THR A 339 21.35 -0.44 -14.45
C THR A 339 21.93 0.97 -14.60
N ALA A 340 22.96 1.19 -15.43
CA ALA A 340 23.62 2.49 -15.56
C ALA A 340 22.87 3.47 -16.49
N ARG A 341 22.37 3.00 -17.65
CA ARG A 341 21.59 3.82 -18.61
C ARG A 341 20.25 4.29 -18.04
N ARG A 342 19.65 3.49 -17.16
CA ARG A 342 18.40 3.80 -16.43
C ARG A 342 18.57 4.90 -15.38
N GLY A 343 19.80 5.19 -14.94
CA GLY A 343 20.09 6.03 -13.78
C GLY A 343 19.53 7.45 -13.87
N ARG A 344 19.70 8.14 -15.00
CA ARG A 344 19.23 9.54 -15.16
C ARG A 344 17.72 9.66 -15.09
N MET A 345 17.01 8.71 -15.69
CA MET A 345 15.56 8.75 -15.78
C MET A 345 14.89 8.20 -14.53
N LEU A 346 15.42 7.13 -13.94
CA LEU A 346 14.95 6.63 -12.64
C LEU A 346 15.07 7.75 -11.60
N ARG A 347 16.18 8.50 -11.61
CA ARG A 347 16.37 9.69 -10.77
C ARG A 347 15.32 10.76 -11.03
N LEU A 348 14.94 11.01 -12.28
CA LEU A 348 13.92 12.00 -12.62
C LEU A 348 12.54 11.59 -12.08
N VAL A 349 12.14 10.33 -12.31
CA VAL A 349 10.88 9.75 -11.80
C VAL A 349 10.83 9.84 -10.28
N THR A 350 11.90 9.42 -9.60
CA THR A 350 11.93 9.47 -8.13
C THR A 350 11.93 10.91 -7.61
N LEU A 351 12.61 11.85 -8.28
CA LEU A 351 12.53 13.29 -7.97
C LEU A 351 11.11 13.84 -8.04
N ARG A 352 10.32 13.36 -9.00
CA ARG A 352 8.90 13.68 -9.10
C ARG A 352 8.09 13.06 -7.96
N GLU A 353 8.32 11.79 -7.61
CA GLU A 353 7.64 11.17 -6.47
C GLU A 353 7.94 11.86 -5.14
N ILE A 354 9.19 12.26 -4.89
CA ILE A 354 9.57 13.06 -3.71
C ILE A 354 8.82 14.39 -3.70
N SER A 355 8.71 15.05 -4.86
CA SER A 355 8.01 16.34 -4.95
C SER A 355 6.52 16.25 -4.62
N ILE A 356 5.89 15.09 -4.85
CA ILE A 356 4.47 14.84 -4.54
C ILE A 356 4.26 14.58 -3.04
N GLN A 357 5.25 14.00 -2.34
CA GLN A 357 5.06 13.51 -0.97
C GLN A 357 5.47 14.51 0.13
N VAL A 358 6.37 15.44 -0.16
CA VAL A 358 6.87 16.42 0.82
C VAL A 358 5.97 17.66 0.83
N ASP A 359 5.67 18.20 2.02
CA ASP A 359 4.90 19.44 2.20
C ASP A 359 5.44 20.55 1.25
N GLU A 360 4.54 21.16 0.49
CA GLU A 360 4.81 22.11 -0.60
C GLU A 360 5.79 23.24 -0.20
N LYS A 361 5.90 23.56 1.09
CA LYS A 361 6.76 24.66 1.58
C LYS A 361 8.24 24.34 1.74
N HIS A 362 8.64 23.07 1.82
CA HIS A 362 10.02 22.70 2.20
C HIS A 362 10.76 21.79 1.22
N TRP A 363 10.06 21.14 0.28
CA TRP A 363 10.65 20.13 -0.60
C TRP A 363 11.78 20.68 -1.48
N GLU A 364 11.63 21.89 -2.02
CA GLU A 364 12.58 22.48 -2.96
C GLU A 364 13.96 22.71 -2.33
N ARG A 365 14.01 23.26 -1.11
CA ARG A 365 15.27 23.51 -0.39
C ARG A 365 16.00 22.21 -0.08
N SER A 366 15.27 21.19 0.36
CA SER A 366 15.84 19.89 0.68
C SER A 366 16.38 19.20 -0.57
N LEU A 367 15.66 19.27 -1.70
CA LEU A 367 16.14 18.71 -2.97
C LEU A 367 17.36 19.45 -3.51
N VAL A 368 17.37 20.79 -3.48
CA VAL A 368 18.55 21.58 -3.89
C VAL A 368 19.76 21.18 -3.05
N TRP A 369 19.61 21.09 -1.73
CA TRP A 369 20.68 20.68 -0.82
C TRP A 369 21.17 19.26 -1.13
N TYR A 370 20.26 18.30 -1.25
CA TYR A 370 20.54 16.90 -1.55
C TYR A 370 21.29 16.73 -2.88
N LEU A 371 20.75 17.31 -3.96
CA LEU A 371 21.35 17.23 -5.30
C LEU A 371 22.72 17.92 -5.36
N THR A 372 22.91 19.00 -4.61
CA THR A 372 24.21 19.68 -4.51
C THR A 372 25.26 18.79 -3.81
N HIS A 373 24.90 18.10 -2.74
CA HIS A 373 25.82 17.18 -2.05
C HIS A 373 26.09 15.93 -2.87
N ALA A 374 25.09 15.43 -3.60
CA ALA A 374 25.27 14.37 -4.58
C ALA A 374 26.27 14.80 -5.66
N GLU A 375 26.09 15.99 -6.21
CA GLU A 375 27.00 16.58 -7.20
C GLU A 375 28.44 16.65 -6.68
N GLN A 376 28.65 17.18 -5.48
CA GLN A 376 29.97 17.24 -4.86
C GLN A 376 30.59 15.87 -4.62
N PHE A 377 29.78 14.88 -4.22
CA PHE A 377 30.24 13.51 -4.01
C PHE A 377 30.76 12.89 -5.32
N PHE A 378 29.99 13.00 -6.41
CA PHE A 378 30.41 12.53 -7.74
C PHE A 378 31.65 13.26 -8.25
N GLN A 379 31.77 14.57 -8.01
CA GLN A 379 32.97 15.34 -8.38
C GLN A 379 34.21 14.89 -7.61
N ARG A 380 34.09 14.54 -6.32
CA ARG A 380 35.23 14.09 -5.49
C ARG A 380 35.71 12.69 -5.81
N HIS A 381 34.77 11.77 -6.07
CA HIS A 381 35.08 10.35 -6.21
C HIS A 381 35.10 9.86 -7.68
N GLY A 382 34.79 10.76 -8.62
CA GLY A 382 34.72 10.47 -10.05
C GLY A 382 33.45 9.71 -10.44
N HIS A 383 33.36 9.36 -11.73
CA HIS A 383 32.21 8.67 -12.31
C HIS A 383 32.27 7.15 -12.11
N GLN A 384 32.80 6.69 -10.98
CA GLN A 384 32.89 5.25 -10.74
C GLN A 384 31.48 4.66 -10.55
N PRO A 385 31.18 3.47 -11.11
CA PRO A 385 29.85 2.85 -10.98
C PRO A 385 29.39 2.68 -9.53
N TRP A 386 30.32 2.50 -8.59
CA TRP A 386 30.03 2.39 -7.15
C TRP A 386 29.57 3.73 -6.55
N CYS A 387 29.98 4.88 -7.09
CA CYS A 387 29.56 6.18 -6.60
C CYS A 387 28.06 6.41 -6.81
N ALA A 388 27.46 5.79 -7.82
CA ALA A 388 26.02 5.87 -8.07
C ALA A 388 25.18 4.98 -7.15
N ARG A 389 25.81 3.98 -6.51
CA ARG A 389 25.10 2.93 -5.79
C ARG A 389 24.35 3.43 -4.54
N PRO A 390 24.97 4.15 -3.61
CA PRO A 390 24.29 4.63 -2.40
C PRO A 390 23.03 5.46 -2.73
N TRP A 391 23.14 6.30 -3.77
CA TRP A 391 22.07 7.17 -4.22
C TRP A 391 20.88 6.40 -4.79
N ASN A 392 21.13 5.35 -5.57
CA ASN A 392 20.05 4.51 -6.09
C ASN A 392 19.27 3.88 -4.93
N GLY A 393 19.91 3.44 -3.85
CA GLY A 393 19.17 2.83 -2.74
C GLY A 393 18.38 3.85 -1.93
N VAL A 394 18.86 5.09 -1.80
CA VAL A 394 18.12 6.17 -1.11
C VAL A 394 16.90 6.53 -1.94
N ILE A 395 17.07 6.60 -3.25
CA ILE A 395 16.02 6.84 -4.25
C ILE A 395 14.99 5.69 -4.27
N ASP A 396 15.44 4.44 -4.33
CA ASP A 396 14.59 3.24 -4.35
C ASP A 396 13.78 3.12 -3.04
N SER A 397 14.37 3.51 -1.89
CA SER A 397 13.67 3.56 -0.60
C SER A 397 12.55 4.60 -0.57
N TRP A 398 12.63 5.63 -1.42
CA TRP A 398 11.62 6.69 -1.52
C TRP A 398 10.48 6.33 -2.48
N SER A 399 10.75 5.53 -3.52
CA SER A 399 9.75 5.11 -4.52
C SER A 399 8.90 3.90 -4.13
N GLY A 400 9.17 3.29 -2.97
CA GLY A 400 8.46 2.09 -2.48
C GLY A 400 7.00 2.35 -2.11
N SER A 401 6.10 2.25 -3.07
CA SER A 401 4.66 2.51 -2.94
C SER A 401 3.82 1.40 -2.28
N SER A 402 4.42 0.37 -1.67
CA SER A 402 3.68 -0.72 -1.00
C SER A 402 3.96 -0.82 0.51
N TYR A 403 2.99 -0.36 1.31
CA TYR A 403 2.67 -0.81 2.68
C TYR A 403 3.72 -0.78 3.83
N ILE A 404 4.84 -0.04 3.75
CA ILE A 404 5.75 0.18 4.91
C ILE A 404 5.97 1.67 5.20
N TRP A 405 4.88 2.43 5.36
CA TRP A 405 4.88 3.91 5.28
C TRP A 405 5.11 4.71 6.56
N GLN A 406 5.63 4.14 7.66
CA GLN A 406 5.88 4.95 8.88
C GLN A 406 7.35 5.07 9.30
N SER A 407 8.23 4.13 8.95
CA SER A 407 9.62 4.16 9.43
C SER A 407 10.57 5.04 8.59
N PRO A 408 10.58 4.97 7.24
CA PRO A 408 11.53 5.76 6.44
C PRO A 408 11.21 7.25 6.53
N ARG A 409 9.93 7.62 6.38
CA ARG A 409 9.49 9.02 6.43
C ARG A 409 9.75 9.67 7.80
N ALA A 410 9.49 8.99 8.92
CA ALA A 410 9.71 9.56 10.25
C ALA A 410 11.21 9.66 10.61
N THR A 411 12.01 8.66 10.22
CA THR A 411 13.46 8.65 10.45
C THR A 411 14.19 9.65 9.54
N LEU A 412 13.71 9.85 8.32
CA LEU A 412 14.19 10.91 7.44
C LEU A 412 13.69 12.28 7.89
N GLN A 413 12.46 12.45 8.35
CA GLN A 413 11.99 13.74 8.87
C GLN A 413 12.87 14.23 10.04
N SER A 414 13.23 13.33 10.97
CA SER A 414 14.16 13.66 12.05
C SER A 414 15.61 13.88 11.58
N SER A 415 16.06 13.19 10.53
CA SER A 415 17.40 13.38 9.92
C SER A 415 17.49 14.61 9.00
N LEU A 416 16.37 15.02 8.42
CA LEU A 416 16.22 16.26 7.63
C LEU A 416 16.28 17.49 8.54
N ASP A 417 15.83 17.36 9.79
CA ASP A 417 15.94 18.41 10.81
C ASP A 417 17.38 18.59 11.34
N ASP A 418 18.27 17.58 11.18
CA ASP A 418 19.68 17.64 11.60
C ASP A 418 20.67 17.55 10.41
N ALA A 419 20.82 18.67 9.69
CA ALA A 419 21.75 18.81 8.56
C ALA A 419 23.22 18.43 8.88
N LYS A 420 23.59 18.24 10.15
CA LYS A 420 24.96 17.86 10.56
C LYS A 420 25.26 16.36 10.40
N GLN A 421 24.25 15.49 10.31
CA GLN A 421 24.46 14.04 10.24
C GLN A 421 24.72 13.52 8.82
N TRP A 422 24.25 14.26 7.80
CA TRP A 422 24.38 13.85 6.39
C TRP A 422 25.82 13.70 5.89
N PRO A 423 26.79 14.59 6.22
CA PRO A 423 28.18 14.38 5.81
C PRO A 423 28.76 13.07 6.35
N VAL A 424 28.46 12.73 7.62
CA VAL A 424 28.91 11.48 8.26
C VAL A 424 28.24 10.28 7.59
N PHE A 425 26.95 10.36 7.28
CA PHE A 425 26.21 9.33 6.56
C PHE A 425 26.80 9.06 5.17
N PHE A 426 27.08 10.11 4.38
CA PHE A 426 27.66 9.94 3.04
C PHE A 426 29.12 9.46 3.07
N GLU A 427 29.90 9.86 4.08
CA GLU A 427 31.25 9.35 4.27
C GLU A 427 31.24 7.86 4.66
N ALA A 428 30.34 7.45 5.57
CA ALA A 428 30.12 6.05 5.93
C ALA A 428 29.73 5.21 4.71
N LEU A 429 28.76 5.67 3.93
CA LEU A 429 28.36 5.04 2.68
C LEU A 429 29.51 4.93 1.68
N GLY A 430 30.34 5.96 1.56
CA GLY A 430 31.51 5.95 0.68
C GLY A 430 32.54 4.88 1.07
N ARG A 431 32.85 4.76 2.37
CA ARG A 431 33.77 3.73 2.88
C ARG A 431 33.19 2.32 2.73
N LEU A 432 31.90 2.15 3.00
CA LEU A 432 31.20 0.87 2.89
C LEU A 432 31.03 0.42 1.43
N ALA A 433 30.72 1.34 0.51
CA ALA A 433 30.60 1.04 -0.93
C ALA A 433 31.94 0.65 -1.57
N ALA A 434 33.07 1.05 -0.98
CA ALA A 434 34.40 0.62 -1.40
C ALA A 434 34.73 -0.82 -0.96
N HIS A 435 33.92 -1.42 -0.07
CA HIS A 435 34.11 -2.78 0.39
C HIS A 435 33.57 -3.81 -0.62
N PRO A 436 34.32 -4.88 -0.97
CA PRO A 436 33.88 -5.89 -1.95
C PRO A 436 32.58 -6.62 -1.59
N GLY A 437 32.21 -6.67 -0.30
CA GLY A 437 31.02 -7.37 0.21
C GLY A 437 29.72 -6.56 0.24
N TYR A 438 29.72 -5.29 -0.19
CA TYR A 438 28.55 -4.40 -0.05
C TYR A 438 27.43 -4.73 -1.06
N ARG A 439 26.25 -5.13 -0.55
CA ARG A 439 25.00 -5.35 -1.30
C ARG A 439 23.88 -4.41 -0.79
N PHE A 440 22.87 -4.17 -1.63
CA PHE A 440 22.13 -2.90 -1.69
C PHE A 440 20.97 -2.67 -0.70
N HIS A 441 20.77 -3.50 0.31
CA HIS A 441 19.52 -3.47 1.08
C HIS A 441 19.52 -2.56 2.34
N LEU A 442 20.47 -1.62 2.49
CA LEU A 442 20.88 -1.18 3.84
C LEU A 442 20.83 0.31 4.21
N ASN A 443 20.26 1.18 3.39
CA ASN A 443 20.39 2.62 3.64
C ASN A 443 19.72 3.08 4.95
N ASP A 444 18.58 2.48 5.32
CA ASP A 444 17.89 2.79 6.58
C ASP A 444 18.69 2.31 7.81
N GLN A 445 19.37 1.17 7.70
CA GLN A 445 20.17 0.61 8.79
C GLN A 445 21.45 1.44 9.01
N ILE A 446 22.08 1.95 7.94
CA ILE A 446 23.27 2.81 8.05
C ILE A 446 22.91 4.16 8.67
N ALA A 447 21.81 4.80 8.21
CA ALA A 447 21.33 6.06 8.77
C ALA A 447 21.04 5.92 10.27
N TRP A 448 20.48 4.79 10.67
CA TRP A 448 20.22 4.52 12.08
C TRP A 448 21.51 4.22 12.88
N LEU A 449 22.43 3.41 12.34
CA LEU A 449 23.73 3.15 12.97
C LEU A 449 24.51 4.45 13.22
N THR A 450 24.42 5.43 12.32
CA THR A 450 25.00 6.77 12.53
C THR A 450 24.29 7.59 13.60
N GLY A 451 23.01 7.31 13.88
CA GLY A 451 22.25 7.96 14.95
C GLY A 451 22.58 7.44 16.35
N ILE A 452 22.96 6.16 16.48
CA ILE A 452 23.32 5.55 17.76
C ILE A 452 24.82 5.54 18.08
N ALA A 453 25.67 5.73 17.08
CA ALA A 453 27.11 5.83 17.25
C ALA A 453 27.62 7.11 16.56
N PRO A 454 28.12 8.10 17.30
CA PRO A 454 28.66 9.32 16.70
C PRO A 454 30.02 9.09 16.02
N ASP A 455 30.68 7.96 16.31
CA ASP A 455 31.99 7.59 15.75
C ASP A 455 31.82 6.71 14.50
N LEU A 456 32.37 7.20 13.38
CA LEU A 456 32.36 6.55 12.08
C LEU A 456 33.03 5.17 12.10
N ASP A 457 34.06 4.97 12.91
CA ASP A 457 34.79 3.70 12.99
C ASP A 457 33.94 2.64 13.70
N VAL A 458 33.13 3.03 14.71
CA VAL A 458 32.18 2.13 15.37
C VAL A 458 31.06 1.71 14.42
N VAL A 459 30.54 2.64 13.62
CA VAL A 459 29.51 2.34 12.59
C VAL A 459 30.05 1.36 11.56
N CYS A 460 31.26 1.61 11.02
CA CYS A 460 31.89 0.72 10.05
C CYS A 460 32.14 -0.68 10.65
N ASN A 461 32.68 -0.75 11.87
CA ASN A 461 32.96 -2.03 12.55
C ASN A 461 31.69 -2.85 12.81
N ARG A 462 30.60 -2.22 13.28
CA ARG A 462 29.32 -2.90 13.48
C ARG A 462 28.72 -3.36 12.16
N TYR A 463 28.78 -2.54 11.12
CA TYR A 463 28.33 -2.93 9.78
C TYR A 463 29.10 -4.13 9.26
N HIS A 464 30.44 -4.10 9.32
CA HIS A 464 31.29 -5.21 8.88
C HIS A 464 30.97 -6.50 9.63
N ALA A 465 30.81 -6.42 10.96
CA ALA A 465 30.43 -7.59 11.75
C ALA A 465 29.07 -8.17 11.35
N LEU A 466 28.09 -7.32 11.01
CA LEU A 466 26.78 -7.78 10.52
C LEU A 466 26.85 -8.37 9.10
N ALA A 467 27.68 -7.78 8.24
CA ALA A 467 27.92 -8.26 6.88
C ALA A 467 28.59 -9.63 6.88
N ASP A 468 29.65 -9.79 7.68
CA ASP A 468 30.37 -11.05 7.84
C ASP A 468 29.50 -12.17 8.44
N ALA A 469 28.48 -11.79 9.22
CA ALA A 469 27.49 -12.70 9.80
C ALA A 469 26.27 -12.95 8.90
N GLU A 470 26.21 -12.35 7.70
CA GLU A 470 25.08 -12.45 6.75
C GLU A 470 23.73 -11.98 7.34
N LEU A 471 23.73 -11.08 8.32
CA LEU A 471 22.52 -10.65 9.04
C LEU A 471 21.81 -9.45 8.39
N LEU A 472 22.46 -8.79 7.44
CA LEU A 472 22.04 -7.50 6.87
C LEU A 472 20.59 -7.45 6.35
N GLU A 473 20.08 -8.56 5.80
CA GLU A 473 18.76 -8.60 5.15
C GLU A 473 17.58 -8.75 6.13
N ASP A 474 17.85 -9.06 7.42
CA ASP A 474 16.82 -9.45 8.40
C ASP A 474 16.79 -8.54 9.66
N LEU A 475 17.37 -7.35 9.58
CA LEU A 475 17.51 -6.46 10.74
C LEU A 475 16.45 -5.35 10.74
N SER A 476 15.60 -5.37 11.77
CA SER A 476 14.73 -4.24 12.11
C SER A 476 15.47 -3.25 13.02
N GLN A 477 15.09 -1.97 12.95
CA GLN A 477 15.66 -0.91 13.80
C GLN A 477 15.67 -1.29 15.30
N PRO A 478 14.59 -1.84 15.88
CA PRO A 478 14.62 -2.15 17.31
C PRO A 478 15.49 -3.36 17.68
N ARG A 479 15.70 -4.30 16.75
CA ARG A 479 16.65 -5.42 16.93
C ARG A 479 18.07 -4.87 17.08
N LEU A 480 18.42 -3.85 16.29
CA LEU A 480 19.71 -3.16 16.40
C LEU A 480 19.84 -2.36 17.71
N SER A 481 18.79 -1.63 18.15
CA SER A 481 18.77 -0.92 19.44
C SER A 481 19.03 -1.87 20.61
N ALA A 482 18.30 -2.98 20.63
CA ALA A 482 18.42 -3.95 21.71
C ALA A 482 19.78 -4.65 21.71
N ALA A 483 20.33 -5.00 20.54
CA ALA A 483 21.68 -5.53 20.45
C ALA A 483 22.73 -4.54 20.95
N ALA A 484 22.59 -3.25 20.65
CA ALA A 484 23.49 -2.20 21.14
C ALA A 484 23.39 -2.04 22.67
N ALA A 485 22.18 -2.11 23.24
CA ALA A 485 21.96 -2.02 24.69
C ALA A 485 22.50 -3.25 25.45
N LEU A 486 22.64 -4.40 24.78
CA LEU A 486 23.15 -5.65 25.34
C LEU A 486 24.64 -5.87 25.09
N GLU A 487 25.29 -4.98 24.34
CA GLU A 487 26.70 -5.11 23.99
C GLU A 487 27.57 -5.07 25.24
N THR A 488 28.31 -6.16 25.47
CA THR A 488 29.14 -6.37 26.65
C THR A 488 30.42 -7.12 26.30
N GLU A 489 31.42 -7.05 27.18
CA GLU A 489 32.61 -7.91 27.08
C GLU A 489 32.20 -9.39 27.07
N GLY A 490 32.24 -10.02 25.88
CA GLY A 490 31.93 -11.44 25.68
C GLY A 490 30.75 -11.74 24.74
N PHE A 491 30.00 -10.74 24.29
CA PHE A 491 28.93 -10.90 23.30
C PHE A 491 29.07 -9.84 22.19
N PRO A 492 29.76 -10.16 21.08
CA PRO A 492 29.94 -9.22 19.98
C PRO A 492 28.59 -8.85 19.36
N PHE A 493 28.49 -7.61 18.88
CA PHE A 493 27.26 -7.03 18.35
C PHE A 493 26.52 -7.92 17.32
N ALA A 494 27.25 -8.54 16.39
CA ALA A 494 26.66 -9.44 15.40
C ALA A 494 26.03 -10.70 16.04
N GLU A 495 26.70 -11.33 17.01
CA GLU A 495 26.14 -12.48 17.75
C GLU A 495 24.86 -12.06 18.51
N LEU A 496 24.84 -10.87 19.10
CA LEU A 496 23.65 -10.33 19.76
C LEU A 496 22.51 -10.10 18.78
N CYS A 497 22.78 -9.54 17.60
CA CYS A 497 21.77 -9.40 16.56
C CYS A 497 21.18 -10.76 16.17
N THR A 498 21.98 -11.82 16.00
CA THR A 498 21.47 -13.19 15.77
C THR A 498 20.60 -13.68 16.91
N LEU A 499 21.10 -13.58 18.15
CA LEU A 499 20.42 -14.09 19.35
C LEU A 499 19.08 -13.40 19.64
N VAL A 500 18.99 -12.12 19.31
CA VAL A 500 17.82 -11.29 19.56
C VAL A 500 16.74 -11.46 18.50
N GLY A 501 17.09 -11.84 17.27
CA GLY A 501 16.14 -12.02 16.15
C GLY A 501 14.90 -12.85 16.49
N PRO A 502 15.07 -14.08 17.02
CA PRO A 502 13.95 -14.92 17.41
C PRO A 502 13.00 -14.28 18.44
N VAL A 503 13.50 -13.39 19.32
CA VAL A 503 12.64 -12.66 20.29
C VAL A 503 11.70 -11.69 19.57
N PHE A 504 12.20 -11.05 18.52
CA PHE A 504 11.43 -10.12 17.70
C PHE A 504 10.49 -10.83 16.73
N GLU A 505 10.84 -12.01 16.25
CA GLU A 505 9.95 -12.87 15.48
C GLU A 505 8.76 -13.33 16.34
N GLU A 506 9.02 -13.78 17.57
CA GLU A 506 7.98 -14.20 18.52
C GLU A 506 7.15 -13.01 19.05
N ALA A 507 7.66 -11.78 18.98
CA ALA A 507 7.00 -10.61 19.58
C ALA A 507 7.30 -9.28 18.86
N ARG A 508 6.92 -9.17 17.58
CA ARG A 508 7.22 -7.99 16.72
C ARG A 508 6.88 -6.62 17.33
N GLU A 509 5.85 -6.55 18.18
CA GLU A 509 5.39 -5.29 18.79
C GLU A 509 6.00 -4.97 20.18
N VAL A 510 6.82 -5.85 20.77
CA VAL A 510 7.39 -5.62 22.12
C VAL A 510 8.76 -4.96 22.09
N SER A 511 9.12 -4.43 20.93
CA SER A 511 10.44 -3.90 20.61
C SER A 511 11.00 -2.91 21.64
N GLY A 512 10.25 -1.85 21.95
CA GLY A 512 10.64 -0.88 22.95
C GLY A 512 10.63 -1.43 24.38
N ALA A 513 9.79 -2.43 24.67
CA ALA A 513 9.76 -3.08 25.99
C ALA A 513 10.97 -4.00 26.19
N PHE A 514 11.41 -4.71 25.14
CA PHE A 514 12.62 -5.51 25.19
C PHE A 514 13.87 -4.64 25.35
N GLU A 515 13.95 -3.51 24.65
CA GLU A 515 15.02 -2.52 24.84
C GLU A 515 15.03 -1.99 26.28
N SER A 516 13.87 -1.59 26.81
CA SER A 516 13.74 -1.15 28.20
C SER A 516 14.13 -2.24 29.20
N LEU A 517 13.78 -3.49 28.90
CA LEU A 517 14.16 -4.66 29.68
C LEU A 517 15.68 -4.84 29.71
N ALA A 518 16.33 -4.79 28.54
CA ALA A 518 17.77 -4.86 28.40
C ALA A 518 18.49 -3.76 29.18
N LEU A 519 18.07 -2.50 29.03
CA LEU A 519 18.64 -1.36 29.75
C LEU A 519 18.49 -1.48 31.27
N SER A 520 17.39 -2.04 31.76
CA SER A 520 17.15 -2.24 33.19
C SER A 520 17.99 -3.37 33.78
N PHE A 521 18.17 -4.50 33.07
CA PHE A 521 19.14 -5.51 33.49
C PHE A 521 20.57 -4.96 33.46
N ALA A 522 20.94 -4.19 32.42
CA ALA A 522 22.26 -3.58 32.33
C ALA A 522 22.53 -2.59 33.47
N SER A 523 21.59 -1.67 33.73
CA SER A 523 21.71 -0.68 34.82
C SER A 523 21.68 -1.30 36.22
N ALA A 524 21.05 -2.46 36.39
CA ALA A 524 21.12 -3.24 37.62
C ALA A 524 22.41 -4.08 37.76
N GLY A 525 23.36 -3.99 36.80
CA GLY A 525 24.63 -4.72 36.84
C GLY A 525 24.56 -6.15 36.29
N TRP A 526 23.51 -6.49 35.54
CA TRP A 526 23.30 -7.79 34.89
C TRP A 526 23.33 -7.73 33.34
N PRO A 527 24.28 -7.03 32.70
CA PRO A 527 24.21 -6.78 31.26
C PRO A 527 24.40 -8.07 30.42
N SER A 528 25.00 -9.13 30.97
CA SER A 528 25.18 -10.43 30.31
C SER A 528 24.02 -11.42 30.52
N LEU A 529 23.00 -11.07 31.32
CA LEU A 529 21.92 -12.00 31.69
C LEU A 529 21.06 -12.40 30.48
N LEU A 530 20.51 -11.41 29.76
CA LEU A 530 19.68 -11.69 28.58
C LEU A 530 20.47 -12.38 27.46
N PRO A 531 21.70 -11.93 27.09
CA PRO A 531 22.52 -12.65 26.12
C PRO A 531 22.78 -14.11 26.49
N SER A 532 23.04 -14.40 27.77
CA SER A 532 23.26 -15.76 28.26
C SER A 532 22.00 -16.64 28.14
N LEU A 533 20.82 -16.10 28.44
CA LEU A 533 19.55 -16.82 28.29
C LEU A 533 19.21 -17.10 26.83
N LEU A 534 19.46 -16.13 25.95
CA LEU A 534 19.26 -16.31 24.51
C LEU A 534 20.22 -17.36 23.94
N LYS A 535 21.49 -17.36 24.37
CA LYS A 535 22.46 -18.40 24.00
C LYS A 535 22.05 -19.80 24.47
N GLN A 536 21.29 -19.89 25.55
CA GLN A 536 20.66 -21.13 26.05
C GLN A 536 19.36 -21.50 25.33
N LYS A 537 18.99 -20.78 24.26
CA LYS A 537 17.74 -20.96 23.49
C LYS A 537 16.46 -20.76 24.33
N ARG A 538 16.50 -19.87 25.33
CA ARG A 538 15.32 -19.48 26.14
C ARG A 538 14.59 -18.26 25.56
N THR A 539 14.54 -18.15 24.24
CA THR A 539 13.93 -17.05 23.50
C THR A 539 12.49 -16.79 23.94
N THR A 540 11.66 -17.84 23.96
CA THR A 540 10.23 -17.76 24.30
C THR A 540 9.99 -17.18 25.68
N GLU A 541 10.87 -17.43 26.65
CA GLU A 541 10.71 -16.86 27.98
C GLU A 541 11.11 -15.39 28.03
N VAL A 542 12.15 -15.00 27.29
CA VAL A 542 12.59 -13.60 27.17
C VAL A 542 11.53 -12.78 26.42
N ALA A 543 11.01 -13.30 25.31
CA ALA A 543 9.90 -12.70 24.57
C ALA A 543 8.65 -12.57 25.45
N ARG A 544 8.35 -13.61 26.24
CA ARG A 544 7.26 -13.62 27.22
C ARG A 544 7.42 -12.51 28.26
N MET A 545 8.62 -12.33 28.81
CA MET A 545 8.91 -11.28 29.79
C MET A 545 8.78 -9.88 29.17
N ALA A 546 9.36 -9.66 27.98
CA ALA A 546 9.27 -8.39 27.26
C ALA A 546 7.80 -8.03 26.95
N SER A 547 6.99 -9.02 26.56
CA SER A 547 5.55 -8.85 26.34
C SER A 547 4.80 -8.44 27.61
N GLN A 548 5.19 -8.97 28.78
CA GLN A 548 4.61 -8.55 30.06
C GLN A 548 5.02 -7.15 30.46
N CYS A 549 6.29 -6.79 30.25
CA CYS A 549 6.75 -5.43 30.46
C CYS A 549 5.93 -4.44 29.61
N ALA A 550 5.70 -4.78 28.33
CA ALA A 550 4.85 -3.97 27.45
C ALA A 550 3.40 -3.85 27.97
N ALA A 551 2.81 -4.97 28.41
CA ALA A 551 1.42 -5.02 28.90
C ALA A 551 1.21 -4.28 30.23
N VAL A 552 2.18 -4.34 31.14
CA VAL A 552 2.15 -3.58 32.40
C VAL A 552 2.32 -2.07 32.13
N GLY A 553 2.94 -1.72 31.01
CA GLY A 553 3.07 -0.35 30.50
C GLY A 553 3.84 0.57 31.45
N SER A 554 3.73 1.88 31.22
CA SER A 554 4.29 2.90 32.11
C SER A 554 3.45 3.13 33.38
N THR A 555 2.28 2.50 33.47
CA THR A 555 1.30 2.72 34.54
C THR A 555 1.72 2.13 35.88
N VAL A 556 2.53 1.08 35.86
CA VAL A 556 3.11 0.49 37.07
C VAL A 556 4.62 0.49 36.90
N GLU A 557 5.34 0.91 37.95
CA GLU A 557 6.79 0.76 37.96
C GLU A 557 7.10 -0.73 37.86
N TRP A 558 7.55 -1.15 36.67
CA TRP A 558 7.84 -2.54 36.44
C TRP A 558 9.03 -2.98 37.32
N PRO A 559 8.99 -4.19 37.87
CA PRO A 559 9.95 -4.63 38.87
C PRO A 559 11.34 -4.72 38.26
N ARG A 560 12.22 -3.83 38.74
CA ARG A 560 13.63 -3.87 38.36
C ARG A 560 14.31 -5.11 38.95
N PRO A 561 15.26 -5.72 38.22
CA PRO A 561 16.12 -6.74 38.79
C PRO A 561 16.81 -6.20 40.04
N ALA A 562 16.98 -7.06 41.05
CA ALA A 562 17.77 -6.68 42.23
C ALA A 562 19.18 -6.25 41.75
N PRO A 563 19.73 -5.13 42.24
CA PRO A 563 21.04 -4.68 41.81
C PRO A 563 22.08 -5.76 42.11
N ARG A 564 22.99 -6.01 41.18
CA ARG A 564 24.08 -6.95 41.36
C ARG A 564 24.96 -6.46 42.51
N PRO A 565 25.15 -7.27 43.56
CA PRO A 565 25.88 -6.82 44.75
C PRO A 565 27.36 -6.60 44.40
N SER A 566 27.84 -5.38 44.59
CA SER A 566 29.23 -5.00 44.30
C SER A 566 30.24 -5.50 45.35
N ALA A 567 29.77 -5.90 46.53
CA ALA A 567 30.58 -6.41 47.64
C ALA A 567 29.83 -7.49 48.44
N ALA A 568 29.41 -8.56 47.78
CA ALA A 568 28.67 -9.65 48.41
C ALA A 568 29.49 -10.36 49.50
N ARG A 569 28.87 -10.65 50.66
CA ARG A 569 29.55 -11.33 51.76
C ARG A 569 29.46 -12.85 51.58
N LEU A 570 30.60 -13.52 51.59
CA LEU A 570 30.62 -14.98 51.60
C LEU A 570 30.08 -15.49 52.94
N PRO A 571 29.03 -16.31 52.97
CA PRO A 571 28.53 -16.85 54.23
C PRO A 571 29.50 -17.90 54.79
N VAL A 572 29.59 -18.00 56.12
CA VAL A 572 30.54 -18.88 56.84
C VAL A 572 30.50 -20.33 56.35
N TRP A 573 29.32 -20.86 56.00
CA TRP A 573 29.19 -22.23 55.50
C TRP A 573 29.87 -22.47 54.14
N ALA A 574 30.09 -21.41 53.36
CA ALA A 574 30.70 -21.43 52.04
C ALA A 574 32.21 -21.14 52.06
N GLU A 575 32.78 -20.65 53.16
CA GLU A 575 34.23 -20.41 53.31
C GLU A 575 35.07 -21.66 53.05
N ARG A 576 34.50 -22.84 53.34
CA ARG A 576 35.12 -24.16 53.09
C ARG A 576 35.10 -24.61 51.63
N LEU A 577 34.36 -23.91 50.75
CA LEU A 577 34.28 -24.25 49.33
C LEU A 577 35.48 -23.66 48.57
N PRO A 578 35.82 -24.15 47.37
CA PRO A 578 36.85 -23.57 46.50
C PRO A 578 36.69 -22.06 46.30
N ARG A 579 37.80 -21.32 46.40
CA ARG A 579 37.85 -19.85 46.30
C ARG A 579 37.35 -19.34 44.96
N GLU A 580 37.53 -20.14 43.91
CA GLU A 580 37.08 -19.88 42.55
C GLU A 580 35.56 -19.74 42.42
N TRP A 581 34.80 -20.23 43.41
CA TRP A 581 33.33 -20.11 43.46
C TRP A 581 32.85 -19.03 44.44
N HIS A 582 33.74 -18.46 45.26
CA HIS A 582 33.34 -17.57 46.35
C HIS A 582 32.57 -16.35 45.86
N SER A 583 32.99 -15.72 44.76
CA SER A 583 32.30 -14.56 44.20
C SER A 583 30.86 -14.88 43.79
N VAL A 584 30.66 -15.90 42.95
CA VAL A 584 29.32 -16.29 42.48
C VAL A 584 28.44 -16.80 43.62
N ILE A 585 29.01 -17.51 44.61
CA ILE A 585 28.26 -17.97 45.78
C ILE A 585 27.82 -16.80 46.65
N ALA A 586 28.71 -15.84 46.90
CA ALA A 586 28.36 -14.64 47.65
C ALA A 586 27.27 -13.84 46.93
N GLU A 587 27.42 -13.60 45.62
CA GLU A 587 26.38 -12.94 44.81
C GLU A 587 25.04 -13.69 44.88
N PHE A 588 25.06 -15.02 44.78
CA PHE A 588 23.83 -15.82 44.81
C PHE A 588 23.17 -15.81 46.19
N CYS A 589 23.94 -15.83 47.27
CA CYS A 589 23.41 -15.76 48.63
C CYS A 589 22.78 -14.40 48.98
N GLU A 590 23.27 -13.31 48.41
CA GLU A 590 22.66 -11.98 48.58
C GLU A 590 21.34 -11.85 47.82
N VAL A 591 21.22 -12.48 46.65
CA VAL A 591 20.04 -12.31 45.78
C VAL A 591 18.96 -13.37 46.05
N SER A 592 19.31 -14.57 46.52
CA SER A 592 18.38 -15.68 46.71
C SER A 592 18.32 -16.19 48.16
N PRO A 593 17.12 -16.22 48.79
CA PRO A 593 16.98 -16.81 50.13
C PRO A 593 17.21 -18.34 50.13
N ASP A 594 17.01 -19.00 48.99
CA ASP A 594 17.21 -20.45 48.82
C ASP A 594 18.58 -20.80 48.22
N ALA A 595 19.51 -19.84 48.16
CA ALA A 595 20.83 -20.01 47.54
C ALA A 595 21.55 -21.25 48.08
N ARG A 596 21.59 -21.44 49.40
CA ARG A 596 22.28 -22.58 50.04
C ARG A 596 21.79 -23.91 49.49
N ARG A 597 20.48 -24.13 49.44
CA ARG A 597 19.88 -25.39 48.96
C ARG A 597 20.20 -25.61 47.48
N THR A 598 20.13 -24.56 46.66
CA THR A 598 20.42 -24.65 45.22
C THR A 598 21.90 -24.90 44.95
N ILE A 599 22.79 -24.20 45.66
CA ILE A 599 24.24 -24.37 45.58
C ILE A 599 24.64 -25.78 46.04
N GLU A 600 24.14 -26.24 47.19
CA GLU A 600 24.40 -27.60 47.68
C GLU A 600 23.92 -28.67 46.70
N ARG A 601 22.77 -28.46 46.04
CA ARG A 601 22.28 -29.36 44.98
C ARG A 601 23.24 -29.39 43.79
N ILE A 602 23.67 -28.24 43.28
CA ILE A 602 24.58 -28.12 42.13
C ILE A 602 25.96 -28.72 42.45
N LEU A 603 26.45 -28.48 43.66
CA LEU A 603 27.77 -28.92 44.10
C LEU A 603 27.78 -30.37 44.60
N SER A 604 26.63 -30.99 44.85
CA SER A 604 26.53 -32.31 45.52
C SER A 604 27.34 -33.43 44.86
N GLU A 605 27.52 -33.40 43.53
CA GLU A 605 28.31 -34.40 42.81
C GLU A 605 29.82 -34.23 43.05
N VAL A 606 30.27 -32.97 43.16
CA VAL A 606 31.68 -32.60 43.17
C VAL A 606 32.19 -32.38 44.60
N CYS A 607 31.45 -31.61 45.39
CA CYS A 607 31.73 -31.27 46.79
C CYS A 607 30.46 -31.45 47.65
N PRO A 608 30.03 -32.70 47.93
CA PRO A 608 28.87 -32.95 48.78
C PRO A 608 29.09 -32.37 50.19
N SER A 609 28.02 -31.84 50.80
CA SER A 609 28.08 -31.35 52.17
C SER A 609 28.35 -32.50 53.15
N ARG A 610 29.05 -32.21 54.24
CA ARG A 610 29.33 -33.18 55.30
C ARG A 610 28.04 -33.82 55.84
N GLU A 611 27.02 -33.00 56.07
CA GLU A 611 25.69 -33.45 56.51
C GLU A 611 25.05 -34.45 55.54
N ARG A 612 25.17 -34.23 54.22
CA ARG A 612 24.63 -35.14 53.21
C ARG A 612 25.43 -36.44 53.15
N LEU A 613 26.75 -36.37 53.26
CA LEU A 613 27.60 -37.56 53.36
C LEU A 613 27.25 -38.37 54.61
N ASP A 614 27.11 -37.73 55.76
CA ASP A 614 26.76 -38.38 57.03
C ASP A 614 25.36 -39.03 56.96
N HIS A 615 24.39 -38.38 56.32
CA HIS A 615 23.06 -38.96 56.12
C HIS A 615 23.08 -40.19 55.19
N GLU A 616 23.84 -40.13 54.08
CA GLU A 616 24.00 -41.26 53.16
C GLU A 616 24.79 -42.42 53.81
N ILE A 617 25.82 -42.10 54.60
CA ILE A 617 26.58 -43.06 55.40
C ILE A 617 25.66 -43.76 56.40
N ALA A 618 24.87 -43.02 57.18
CA ALA A 618 23.94 -43.59 58.16
C ALA A 618 22.87 -44.49 57.50
N ALA A 619 22.34 -44.08 56.34
CA ALA A 619 21.39 -44.90 55.58
C ALA A 619 22.04 -46.20 55.06
N LEU A 620 23.27 -46.12 54.55
CA LEU A 620 24.02 -47.29 54.09
C LEU A 620 24.43 -48.22 55.24
N GLU A 621 24.83 -47.69 56.40
CA GLU A 621 25.11 -48.46 57.61
C GLU A 621 23.87 -49.27 58.05
N GLN A 622 22.69 -48.66 58.04
CA GLN A 622 21.44 -49.35 58.34
C GLN A 622 21.11 -50.45 57.32
N LEU A 623 21.32 -50.20 56.01
CA LEU A 623 21.10 -51.18 54.95
C LEU A 623 22.07 -52.36 55.03
N VAL A 624 23.36 -52.09 55.28
CA VAL A 624 24.39 -53.12 55.46
C VAL A 624 24.11 -53.98 56.69
N THR A 625 23.49 -53.42 57.73
CA THR A 625 23.13 -54.16 58.95
C THR A 625 21.88 -55.04 58.79
N ARG A 626 20.98 -54.74 57.85
CA ARG A 626 19.63 -55.34 57.75
C ARG A 626 19.48 -56.44 56.67
N SER A 627 20.45 -56.69 55.80
CA SER A 627 20.28 -57.60 54.65
C SER A 627 21.52 -58.45 54.36
N THR A 628 21.36 -59.50 53.54
CA THR A 628 22.47 -60.24 52.92
C THR A 628 23.33 -59.24 52.14
N VAL A 629 24.53 -58.99 52.67
CA VAL A 629 25.37 -57.85 52.31
C VAL A 629 25.75 -57.89 50.82
N GLU A 630 25.14 -57.00 50.03
CA GLU A 630 25.61 -56.78 48.67
C GLU A 630 26.99 -56.10 48.71
N PRO A 631 28.05 -56.72 48.12
CA PRO A 631 29.43 -56.22 48.24
C PRO A 631 29.64 -54.77 47.77
N HIS A 632 28.78 -54.32 46.85
CA HIS A 632 28.85 -52.97 46.30
C HIS A 632 28.45 -51.89 47.32
N LEU A 633 27.55 -52.19 48.26
CA LEU A 633 27.12 -51.23 49.30
C LEU A 633 28.21 -51.00 50.35
N VAL A 634 28.92 -52.06 50.76
CA VAL A 634 30.08 -51.95 51.67
C VAL A 634 31.19 -51.12 51.04
N THR A 635 31.46 -51.36 49.76
CA THR A 635 32.46 -50.60 48.99
C THR A 635 32.05 -49.12 48.88
N ARG A 636 30.76 -48.84 48.64
CA ARG A 636 30.24 -47.47 48.62
C ARG A 636 30.37 -46.79 49.98
N LEU A 637 29.98 -47.46 51.06
CA LEU A 637 30.09 -46.96 52.44
C LEU A 637 31.55 -46.62 52.80
N ALA A 638 32.49 -47.53 52.53
CA ALA A 638 33.92 -47.29 52.75
C ALA A 638 34.45 -46.10 51.94
N ASN A 639 34.01 -45.95 50.69
CA ASN A 639 34.37 -44.82 49.85
C ASN A 639 33.78 -43.49 50.36
N LEU A 640 32.56 -43.50 50.89
CA LEU A 640 31.92 -42.31 51.45
C LEU A 640 32.56 -41.90 52.78
N LEU A 641 32.86 -42.84 53.67
CA LEU A 641 33.63 -42.59 54.90
C LEU A 641 34.99 -41.98 54.58
N LYS A 642 35.72 -42.56 53.60
CA LYS A 642 37.00 -42.01 53.13
C LYS A 642 36.84 -40.61 52.53
N ARG A 643 35.78 -40.36 51.75
CA ARG A 643 35.51 -39.04 51.12
C ARG A 643 35.08 -37.99 52.16
N ARG A 644 34.42 -38.39 53.25
CA ARG A 644 34.05 -37.53 54.38
C ARG A 644 35.30 -37.02 55.10
N ASP A 645 36.24 -37.92 55.40
CA ASP A 645 37.40 -37.60 56.21
C ASP A 645 38.55 -37.00 55.37
N HIS A 646 38.62 -37.38 54.08
CA HIS A 646 39.60 -36.86 53.11
C HIS A 646 38.89 -36.43 51.81
N PRO A 647 38.40 -35.18 51.73
CA PRO A 647 37.80 -34.65 50.52
C PRO A 647 38.77 -34.75 49.33
N ARG A 648 38.30 -35.29 48.21
CA ARG A 648 39.13 -35.35 46.99
C ARG A 648 39.36 -33.93 46.47
N PRO A 649 40.60 -33.58 46.05
CA PRO A 649 40.83 -32.32 45.35
C PRO A 649 39.95 -32.27 44.09
N VAL A 650 39.29 -31.13 43.88
CA VAL A 650 38.42 -30.93 42.72
C VAL A 650 39.31 -30.61 41.52
N ALA A 651 39.17 -31.37 40.44
CA ALA A 651 39.89 -31.08 39.20
C ALA A 651 39.52 -29.70 38.65
N GLN A 652 40.47 -28.99 38.03
CA GLN A 652 40.26 -27.63 37.49
C GLN A 652 39.07 -27.55 36.52
N GLU A 653 38.88 -28.57 35.68
CA GLU A 653 37.72 -28.66 34.77
C GLU A 653 36.38 -28.77 35.54
N ALA A 654 36.36 -29.49 36.66
CA ALA A 654 35.18 -29.60 37.51
C ALA A 654 34.92 -28.29 38.27
N LEU A 655 35.97 -27.57 38.67
CA LEU A 655 35.85 -26.21 39.23
C LEU A 655 35.20 -25.26 38.23
N ALA A 656 35.72 -25.19 37.00
CA ALA A 656 35.17 -24.34 35.95
C ALA A 656 33.72 -24.73 35.58
N ARG A 657 33.43 -26.03 35.48
CA ARG A 657 32.08 -26.53 35.18
C ARG A 657 31.08 -26.19 36.29
N CYS A 658 31.45 -26.37 37.56
CA CYS A 658 30.58 -26.02 38.68
C CYS A 658 30.38 -24.51 38.79
N ARG A 659 31.43 -23.70 38.58
CA ARG A 659 31.32 -22.24 38.53
C ARG A 659 30.30 -21.80 37.49
N ARG A 660 30.41 -22.31 36.25
CA ARG A 660 29.45 -22.02 35.19
C ARG A 660 28.02 -22.45 35.57
N LYS A 661 27.83 -23.65 36.13
CA LYS A 661 26.50 -24.08 36.62
C LYS A 661 25.94 -23.17 37.72
N LEU A 662 26.80 -22.62 38.59
CA LEU A 662 26.41 -21.66 39.62
C LEU A 662 26.03 -20.31 39.02
N GLU A 663 26.80 -19.80 38.06
CA GLU A 663 26.51 -18.57 37.32
C GLU A 663 25.20 -18.69 36.54
N GLU A 664 24.99 -19.79 35.82
CA GLU A 664 23.72 -20.09 35.12
C GLU A 664 22.53 -20.17 36.08
N ALA A 665 22.70 -20.79 37.25
CA ALA A 665 21.65 -20.89 38.26
C ALA A 665 21.33 -19.53 38.90
N LEU A 666 22.35 -18.68 39.13
CA LEU A 666 22.17 -17.32 39.60
C LEU A 666 21.40 -16.47 38.58
N LEU A 667 21.86 -16.44 37.32
CA LEU A 667 21.18 -15.69 36.25
C LEU A 667 19.73 -16.15 36.07
N ARG A 668 19.50 -17.46 36.12
CA ARG A 668 18.14 -18.03 36.08
C ARG A 668 17.30 -17.59 37.26
N PHE A 669 17.85 -17.58 38.47
CA PHE A 669 17.13 -17.11 39.65
C PHE A 669 16.74 -15.63 39.51
N VAL A 670 17.65 -14.76 39.09
CA VAL A 670 17.37 -13.33 38.87
C VAL A 670 16.25 -13.15 37.83
N PHE A 671 16.32 -13.89 36.72
CA PHE A 671 15.29 -13.87 35.69
C PHE A 671 13.93 -14.36 36.21
N ASP A 672 13.90 -15.53 36.86
CA ASP A 672 12.68 -16.13 37.40
C ASP A 672 12.07 -15.27 38.53
N ASP A 673 12.89 -14.51 39.26
CA ASP A 673 12.45 -13.56 40.27
C ASP A 673 11.83 -12.29 39.65
N VAL A 674 12.46 -11.67 38.65
CA VAL A 674 11.85 -10.58 37.86
C VAL A 674 10.54 -11.03 37.23
N GLN A 675 10.52 -12.22 36.63
CA GLN A 675 9.32 -12.85 36.06
C GLN A 675 8.20 -12.97 37.09
N ARG A 676 8.47 -13.53 38.28
CA ARG A 676 7.46 -13.67 39.34
C ARG A 676 6.93 -12.33 39.82
N ARG A 677 7.80 -11.31 39.95
CA ARG A 677 7.39 -9.96 40.32
C ARG A 677 6.56 -9.31 39.21
N LEU A 678 6.89 -9.54 37.93
CA LEU A 678 6.08 -9.08 36.80
C LEU A 678 4.71 -9.75 36.79
N ASP A 679 4.66 -11.05 37.05
CA ASP A 679 3.39 -11.78 37.20
C ASP A 679 2.56 -11.19 38.35
N ALA A 680 3.18 -10.92 39.50
CA ALA A 680 2.52 -10.29 40.63
C ALA A 680 2.06 -8.85 40.33
N ALA A 681 2.86 -8.05 39.63
CA ALA A 681 2.52 -6.70 39.21
C ALA A 681 1.36 -6.70 38.22
N LEU A 682 1.38 -7.62 37.24
CA LEU A 682 0.30 -7.82 36.29
C LEU A 682 -0.99 -8.25 36.99
N ILE A 683 -0.91 -9.20 37.93
CA ILE A 683 -2.05 -9.61 38.76
C ILE A 683 -2.56 -8.43 39.59
N GLY A 684 -1.67 -7.62 40.16
CA GLY A 684 -2.01 -6.40 40.91
C GLY A 684 -2.76 -5.40 40.04
N LEU A 685 -2.21 -5.07 38.87
CA LEU A 685 -2.83 -4.17 37.89
C LEU A 685 -4.21 -4.66 37.47
N LEU A 686 -4.35 -5.95 37.17
CA LEU A 686 -5.64 -6.52 36.77
C LEU A 686 -6.64 -6.55 37.93
N THR A 687 -6.17 -6.79 39.15
CA THR A 687 -7.01 -6.73 40.34
C THR A 687 -7.50 -5.30 40.58
N GLU A 688 -6.64 -4.29 40.37
CA GLU A 688 -7.01 -2.88 40.46
C GLU A 688 -8.02 -2.49 39.38
N GLN A 689 -7.77 -2.85 38.11
CA GLN A 689 -8.63 -2.49 36.99
C GLN A 689 -9.97 -3.23 36.99
N THR A 690 -9.98 -4.51 37.39
CA THR A 690 -11.19 -5.32 37.37
C THR A 690 -11.90 -5.39 38.72
N GLY A 691 -11.22 -5.13 39.83
CA GLY A 691 -11.74 -5.35 41.19
C GLY A 691 -11.90 -6.82 41.57
N SER A 692 -11.34 -7.78 40.81
CA SER A 692 -11.53 -9.22 41.02
C SER A 692 -10.24 -9.97 41.36
N GLN A 693 -10.13 -10.46 42.59
CA GLN A 693 -9.01 -11.34 43.00
C GLN A 693 -9.09 -12.75 42.38
N ARG A 694 -10.26 -13.16 41.87
CA ARG A 694 -10.42 -14.47 41.20
C ARG A 694 -9.64 -14.53 39.88
N LEU A 695 -9.43 -13.38 39.27
CA LEU A 695 -8.68 -13.21 38.02
C LEU A 695 -7.25 -13.76 38.16
N ALA A 696 -6.61 -13.54 39.32
CA ALA A 696 -5.27 -14.02 39.63
C ALA A 696 -5.12 -15.54 39.48
N ARG A 697 -6.13 -16.31 39.86
CA ARG A 697 -6.07 -17.79 39.76
C ARG A 697 -6.14 -18.26 38.31
N GLN A 698 -6.92 -17.58 37.48
CA GLN A 698 -7.16 -17.97 36.08
C GLN A 698 -5.96 -17.67 35.16
N ILE A 699 -5.17 -16.65 35.49
CA ILE A 699 -3.95 -16.26 34.76
C ILE A 699 -2.83 -17.33 34.87
N SER A 700 -2.95 -18.27 35.81
CA SER A 700 -2.01 -19.40 35.91
C SER A 700 -1.96 -20.26 34.65
N SER A 701 -3.01 -20.21 33.81
CA SER A 701 -3.02 -20.82 32.48
C SER A 701 -2.24 -19.95 31.49
N PRO A 702 -1.19 -20.48 30.81
CA PRO A 702 -0.44 -19.75 29.80
C PRO A 702 -1.32 -19.10 28.73
N ARG A 703 -2.36 -19.83 28.27
CA ARG A 703 -3.36 -19.36 27.29
C ARG A 703 -4.14 -18.13 27.79
N HIS A 704 -4.52 -18.11 29.07
CA HIS A 704 -5.24 -16.96 29.64
C HIS A 704 -4.31 -15.78 29.88
N LEU A 705 -3.06 -16.03 30.23
CA LEU A 705 -2.05 -15.00 30.37
C LEU A 705 -1.75 -14.32 29.02
N GLU A 706 -1.67 -15.09 27.94
CA GLU A 706 -1.56 -14.56 26.56
C GLU A 706 -2.77 -13.69 26.21
N LEU A 707 -3.98 -14.18 26.48
CA LEU A 707 -5.21 -13.41 26.26
C LEU A 707 -5.23 -12.07 27.01
N VAL A 708 -4.86 -12.09 28.29
CA VAL A 708 -4.80 -10.89 29.12
C VAL A 708 -3.81 -9.87 28.54
N ARG A 709 -2.64 -10.32 28.09
CA ARG A 709 -1.65 -9.45 27.44
C ARG A 709 -2.18 -8.86 26.14
N ALA A 710 -2.85 -9.67 25.33
CA ALA A 710 -3.48 -9.22 24.09
C ALA A 710 -4.49 -8.09 24.37
N ILE A 711 -5.33 -8.25 25.39
CA ILE A 711 -6.29 -7.22 25.84
C ILE A 711 -5.58 -5.95 26.31
N LEU A 712 -4.50 -6.08 27.08
CA LEU A 712 -3.74 -4.91 27.55
C LEU A 712 -3.00 -4.19 26.42
N ARG A 713 -2.70 -4.87 25.30
CA ARG A 713 -2.03 -4.28 24.14
C ARG A 713 -2.96 -3.52 23.21
N VAL A 714 -4.23 -3.93 23.09
CA VAL A 714 -5.17 -3.17 22.24
C VAL A 714 -5.39 -1.77 22.81
N HIS A 715 -5.67 -0.83 21.91
CA HIS A 715 -5.92 0.56 22.24
C HIS A 715 -7.32 0.73 22.87
N GLU A 716 -7.53 1.83 23.59
CA GLU A 716 -8.88 2.17 24.06
C GLU A 716 -9.80 2.48 22.89
N PRO A 717 -11.11 2.17 22.98
CA PRO A 717 -11.84 1.55 24.09
C PRO A 717 -11.80 0.00 24.15
N PHE A 718 -11.16 -0.69 23.19
CA PHE A 718 -11.16 -2.18 23.14
C PHE A 718 -10.57 -2.82 24.39
N ARG A 719 -9.52 -2.21 24.96
CA ARG A 719 -8.92 -2.65 26.23
C ARG A 719 -9.94 -2.69 27.35
N THR A 720 -10.68 -1.58 27.53
CA THR A 720 -11.76 -1.49 28.53
C THR A 720 -12.79 -2.60 28.33
N PHE A 721 -13.21 -2.84 27.08
CA PHE A 721 -14.16 -3.91 26.77
C PHE A 721 -13.62 -5.32 27.06
N GLY A 722 -12.39 -5.62 26.66
CA GLY A 722 -11.75 -6.90 26.94
C GLY A 722 -11.62 -7.17 28.44
N LEU A 723 -11.15 -6.18 29.21
CA LEU A 723 -11.05 -6.29 30.68
C LEU A 723 -12.41 -6.48 31.33
N ARG A 724 -13.44 -5.82 30.81
CA ARG A 724 -14.81 -5.94 31.29
C ARG A 724 -15.40 -7.33 31.03
N LEU A 725 -15.15 -7.91 29.85
CA LEU A 725 -15.52 -9.30 29.52
C LEU A 725 -14.84 -10.29 30.48
N LEU A 726 -13.52 -10.16 30.67
CA LEU A 726 -12.77 -11.00 31.62
C LEU A 726 -13.29 -10.88 33.05
N LYS A 727 -13.57 -9.65 33.49
CA LYS A 727 -14.12 -9.38 34.83
C LYS A 727 -15.43 -10.10 35.06
N GLN A 728 -16.36 -10.03 34.10
CA GLN A 728 -17.66 -10.67 34.26
C GLN A 728 -17.53 -12.19 34.22
N ARG A 729 -16.91 -12.72 33.16
CA ARG A 729 -16.76 -14.17 32.97
C ARG A 729 -16.04 -14.85 34.13
N TRP A 730 -14.91 -14.31 34.58
CA TRP A 730 -14.15 -14.87 35.71
C TRP A 730 -14.68 -14.43 37.09
N GLY A 731 -15.51 -13.39 37.14
CA GLY A 731 -16.31 -13.03 38.31
C GLY A 731 -17.45 -14.03 38.58
N GLY A 732 -17.83 -14.83 37.57
CA GLY A 732 -18.97 -15.74 37.62
C GLY A 732 -20.30 -15.07 37.25
N VAL A 733 -20.25 -13.92 36.59
CA VAL A 733 -21.41 -13.20 36.06
C VAL A 733 -21.40 -13.38 34.54
N GLU A 734 -22.48 -13.91 33.98
CA GLU A 734 -22.62 -14.04 32.52
C GLU A 734 -22.72 -12.64 31.88
N TRP A 735 -22.02 -12.43 30.77
CA TRP A 735 -22.03 -11.14 30.10
C TRP A 735 -23.33 -10.95 29.34
N ASN A 736 -24.18 -10.05 29.85
CA ASN A 736 -25.43 -9.72 29.20
C ASN A 736 -25.19 -8.68 28.08
N LEU A 737 -24.99 -9.16 26.85
CA LEU A 737 -24.88 -8.30 25.67
C LEU A 737 -26.08 -7.35 25.49
N GLU A 738 -27.29 -7.75 25.94
CA GLU A 738 -28.51 -6.93 25.86
C GLU A 738 -28.49 -5.72 26.79
N ALA A 739 -27.69 -5.76 27.85
CA ALA A 739 -27.58 -4.64 28.77
C ALA A 739 -26.92 -3.42 28.12
N GLU A 740 -26.21 -3.61 27.00
CA GLU A 740 -25.61 -2.53 26.24
C GLU A 740 -26.66 -1.80 25.39
N PRO A 741 -26.84 -0.48 25.55
CA PRO A 741 -27.89 0.26 24.84
C PRO A 741 -27.82 0.17 23.31
N ALA A 742 -26.61 0.04 22.75
CA ALA A 742 -26.42 -0.11 21.30
C ALA A 742 -26.91 -1.49 20.80
N ASN A 743 -26.56 -2.56 21.50
CA ASN A 743 -27.02 -3.92 21.20
C ASN A 743 -28.55 -4.02 21.36
N HIS A 744 -29.11 -3.47 22.44
CA HIS A 744 -30.56 -3.46 22.66
C HIS A 744 -31.31 -2.76 21.53
N ARG A 745 -30.82 -1.59 21.11
CA ARG A 745 -31.41 -0.82 20.00
C ARG A 745 -31.36 -1.60 18.69
N PHE A 746 -30.20 -2.16 18.34
CA PHE A 746 -30.05 -2.97 17.14
C PHE A 746 -31.05 -4.13 17.10
N VAL A 747 -31.19 -4.85 18.22
CA VAL A 747 -32.13 -5.99 18.32
C VAL A 747 -33.58 -5.52 18.21
N ALA A 748 -33.94 -4.40 18.84
CA ALA A 748 -35.27 -3.82 18.73
C ALA A 748 -35.59 -3.38 17.30
N GLU A 749 -34.62 -2.80 16.59
CA GLU A 749 -34.74 -2.41 15.18
C GLU A 749 -34.97 -3.62 14.27
N LEU A 750 -34.17 -4.69 14.39
CA LEU A 750 -34.38 -5.92 13.61
C LEU A 750 -35.73 -6.58 13.93
N THR A 751 -36.11 -6.61 15.22
CA THR A 751 -37.40 -7.16 15.65
C THR A 751 -38.57 -6.37 15.07
N ALA A 752 -38.47 -5.04 15.02
CA ALA A 752 -39.48 -4.18 14.41
C ALA A 752 -39.64 -4.41 12.89
N ARG A 753 -38.60 -4.93 12.21
CA ARG A 753 -38.64 -5.38 10.81
C ARG A 753 -39.19 -6.81 10.63
N GLY A 754 -39.58 -7.47 11.72
CA GLY A 754 -40.11 -8.83 11.68
C GLY A 754 -39.04 -9.92 11.63
N ILE A 755 -37.77 -9.58 11.90
CA ILE A 755 -36.70 -10.57 12.05
C ILE A 755 -36.82 -11.21 13.43
N ARG A 756 -36.87 -12.54 13.46
CA ARG A 756 -36.93 -13.32 14.70
C ARG A 756 -35.51 -13.48 15.24
N PHE A 757 -35.15 -12.71 16.27
CA PHE A 757 -33.78 -12.71 16.80
C PHE A 757 -33.43 -13.92 17.69
N ALA A 758 -34.43 -14.59 18.29
CA ALA A 758 -34.20 -15.67 19.26
C ALA A 758 -33.27 -16.81 18.76
N PRO A 759 -33.37 -17.31 17.51
CA PRO A 759 -32.45 -18.32 16.98
C PRO A 759 -30.97 -17.89 17.00
N TRP A 760 -30.68 -16.60 16.78
CA TRP A 760 -29.32 -16.04 16.85
C TRP A 760 -28.69 -16.17 18.24
N ARG A 761 -29.53 -16.07 19.28
CA ARG A 761 -29.15 -16.20 20.69
C ARG A 761 -29.23 -17.62 21.24
N SER A 762 -29.64 -18.59 20.44
CA SER A 762 -29.73 -19.97 20.91
C SER A 762 -28.35 -20.53 21.29
N SER A 763 -28.28 -21.18 22.45
CA SER A 763 -27.13 -21.98 22.87
C SER A 763 -27.26 -23.46 22.48
N ALA A 764 -28.42 -23.84 21.91
CA ALA A 764 -28.65 -25.19 21.43
C ALA A 764 -27.71 -25.52 20.25
N PRO A 765 -27.30 -26.79 20.09
CA PRO A 765 -26.62 -27.24 18.89
C PRO A 765 -27.43 -26.85 17.65
N LEU A 766 -26.79 -26.13 16.72
CA LEU A 766 -27.38 -25.82 15.42
C LEU A 766 -27.32 -27.04 14.52
N ARG A 767 -26.25 -27.84 14.64
CA ARG A 767 -26.07 -29.09 13.89
C ARG A 767 -25.18 -30.07 14.62
N VAL A 768 -25.45 -31.36 14.45
CA VAL A 768 -24.55 -32.46 14.86
C VAL A 768 -24.21 -33.26 13.62
N ALA A 769 -22.93 -33.42 13.35
CA ALA A 769 -22.41 -34.20 12.23
C ALA A 769 -21.43 -35.27 12.76
N THR A 770 -20.89 -36.10 11.87
CA THR A 770 -19.81 -37.03 12.20
C THR A 770 -18.60 -36.74 11.34
N ASP A 771 -17.41 -36.80 11.93
CA ASP A 771 -16.16 -36.73 11.17
C ASP A 771 -15.93 -38.01 10.34
N ALA A 772 -14.84 -38.06 9.56
CA ALA A 772 -14.46 -39.22 8.75
C ALA A 772 -14.26 -40.51 9.57
N LYS A 773 -14.08 -40.41 10.89
CA LYS A 773 -13.91 -41.54 11.83
C LYS A 773 -15.20 -41.90 12.57
N GLY A 774 -16.34 -41.30 12.18
CA GLY A 774 -17.63 -41.53 12.81
C GLY A 774 -17.78 -40.88 14.19
N ARG A 775 -16.87 -39.98 14.60
CA ARG A 775 -16.96 -39.28 15.89
C ARG A 775 -17.91 -38.09 15.77
N PRO A 776 -18.78 -37.85 16.76
CA PRO A 776 -19.72 -36.74 16.71
C PRO A 776 -18.98 -35.39 16.79
N ILE A 777 -19.34 -34.49 15.88
CA ILE A 777 -18.94 -33.09 15.85
C ILE A 777 -20.19 -32.23 16.11
N THR A 778 -20.18 -31.45 17.19
CA THR A 778 -21.27 -30.55 17.55
C THR A 778 -20.94 -29.12 17.12
N MET A 779 -21.84 -28.50 16.35
CA MET A 779 -21.72 -27.13 15.87
C MET A 779 -22.71 -26.22 16.59
N ARG A 780 -22.20 -25.19 17.28
CA ARG A 780 -23.00 -24.21 18.03
C ARG A 780 -22.33 -22.84 18.07
N PHE A 781 -23.11 -21.78 18.28
CA PHE A 781 -22.54 -20.49 18.61
C PHE A 781 -21.88 -20.52 19.99
N GLU A 782 -20.67 -19.99 20.08
CA GLU A 782 -19.93 -19.87 21.33
C GLU A 782 -20.61 -18.85 22.24
N ARG A 783 -20.71 -19.19 23.52
CA ARG A 783 -21.28 -18.33 24.57
C ARG A 783 -20.24 -17.92 25.59
N ASP A 784 -19.15 -18.67 25.74
CA ASP A 784 -18.04 -18.27 26.60
C ASP A 784 -17.24 -17.13 25.94
N GLU A 785 -17.28 -15.95 26.56
CA GLU A 785 -16.64 -14.74 26.05
C GLU A 785 -15.11 -14.90 25.98
N VAL A 786 -14.52 -15.69 26.86
CA VAL A 786 -13.08 -16.01 26.82
C VAL A 786 -12.77 -16.85 25.58
N GLU A 787 -13.63 -17.82 25.25
CA GLU A 787 -13.47 -18.62 24.03
C GLU A 787 -13.73 -17.82 22.76
N LYS A 788 -14.63 -16.82 22.77
CA LYS A 788 -14.78 -15.86 21.67
C LYS A 788 -13.50 -15.04 21.48
N LEU A 789 -12.94 -14.50 22.56
CA LEU A 789 -11.67 -13.75 22.48
C LEU A 789 -10.51 -14.61 21.96
N LEU A 790 -10.57 -15.93 22.15
CA LEU A 790 -9.58 -16.90 21.67
C LEU A 790 -9.90 -17.45 20.27
N MET A 791 -10.78 -16.81 19.50
CA MET A 791 -11.19 -17.30 18.17
C MET A 791 -10.08 -17.35 17.13
N GLY A 792 -9.07 -16.49 17.25
CA GLY A 792 -7.89 -16.58 16.40
C GLY A 792 -6.90 -17.64 16.86
N TYR A 793 -6.73 -17.77 18.18
CA TYR A 793 -5.76 -18.69 18.82
C TYR A 793 -5.92 -20.13 18.34
N HIS A 794 -7.16 -20.61 18.14
CA HIS A 794 -7.41 -21.98 17.70
C HIS A 794 -6.90 -22.27 16.28
N PHE A 795 -6.74 -21.27 15.41
CA PHE A 795 -6.43 -21.45 13.98
C PHE A 795 -5.24 -20.61 13.49
N ASP A 796 -4.51 -19.97 14.39
CA ASP A 796 -3.35 -19.11 14.08
C ASP A 796 -3.65 -18.04 13.01
N THR A 797 -4.73 -17.30 13.22
CA THR A 797 -5.19 -16.25 12.28
C THR A 797 -4.77 -14.86 12.74
N CYS A 798 -4.98 -13.82 11.93
CA CYS A 798 -4.72 -12.42 12.34
C CYS A 798 -5.52 -11.96 13.58
N LEU A 799 -6.53 -12.73 14.02
CA LEU A 799 -7.33 -12.51 15.23
C LEU A 799 -6.75 -13.20 16.47
N SER A 800 -5.60 -13.89 16.36
CA SER A 800 -4.93 -14.53 17.51
C SER A 800 -4.48 -13.49 18.54
N THR A 801 -4.16 -13.93 19.75
CA THR A 801 -3.74 -13.06 20.87
C THR A 801 -2.45 -12.26 20.59
N ASP A 802 -1.68 -12.68 19.60
CA ASP A 802 -0.47 -12.07 19.08
C ASP A 802 -0.67 -11.42 17.68
N GLY A 803 -1.85 -11.59 17.08
CA GLY A 803 -2.19 -11.05 15.77
C GLY A 803 -2.54 -9.55 15.79
N CYS A 804 -2.24 -8.86 14.70
CA CYS A 804 -2.47 -7.41 14.56
C CYS A 804 -3.95 -7.00 14.62
N ASN A 805 -4.89 -7.93 14.37
CA ASN A 805 -6.32 -7.69 14.36
C ASN A 805 -7.03 -8.21 15.62
N PHE A 806 -6.30 -8.48 16.71
CA PHE A 806 -6.90 -8.96 17.97
C PHE A 806 -8.00 -8.03 18.52
N PHE A 807 -7.94 -6.71 18.27
CA PHE A 807 -9.01 -5.78 18.63
C PHE A 807 -10.38 -6.18 18.06
N SER A 808 -10.39 -6.83 16.90
CA SER A 808 -11.62 -7.34 16.29
C SER A 808 -12.16 -8.59 16.99
N ALA A 809 -11.31 -9.41 17.63
CA ALA A 809 -11.80 -10.49 18.48
C ALA A 809 -12.59 -9.95 19.68
N VAL A 810 -12.16 -8.79 20.22
CA VAL A 810 -12.92 -8.05 21.24
C VAL A 810 -14.23 -7.53 20.66
N ALA A 811 -14.22 -6.91 19.47
CA ALA A 811 -15.43 -6.42 18.81
C ALA A 811 -16.45 -7.54 18.58
N ASN A 812 -16.00 -8.68 18.06
CA ASN A 812 -16.82 -9.87 17.82
C ASN A 812 -17.39 -10.48 19.11
N ALA A 813 -16.78 -10.20 20.26
CA ALA A 813 -17.27 -10.67 21.56
C ALA A 813 -18.29 -9.72 22.20
N VAL A 814 -18.22 -8.40 21.94
CA VAL A 814 -19.10 -7.40 22.57
C VAL A 814 -20.29 -6.93 21.71
N ASP A 815 -20.19 -7.09 20.39
CA ASP A 815 -21.26 -6.68 19.48
C ASP A 815 -22.24 -7.84 19.26
N GLU A 816 -23.52 -7.61 19.56
CA GLU A 816 -24.56 -8.64 19.46
C GLU A 816 -24.77 -9.13 18.02
N ASN A 817 -24.50 -8.29 17.02
CA ASN A 817 -24.61 -8.65 15.61
C ASN A 817 -23.48 -9.58 15.13
N LYS A 818 -22.59 -10.07 16.01
CA LYS A 818 -21.49 -10.97 15.67
C LYS A 818 -21.54 -12.22 16.54
N GLN A 819 -21.42 -13.39 15.92
CA GLN A 819 -21.38 -14.69 16.62
C GLN A 819 -20.29 -15.59 16.05
N VAL A 820 -19.61 -16.32 16.92
CA VAL A 820 -18.60 -17.29 16.52
C VAL A 820 -19.24 -18.67 16.56
N LEU A 821 -19.32 -19.33 15.41
CA LEU A 821 -19.69 -20.74 15.34
C LEU A 821 -18.44 -21.58 15.59
N TYR A 822 -18.48 -22.47 16.59
CA TYR A 822 -17.47 -23.51 16.76
C TYR A 822 -18.04 -24.89 16.44
N ALA A 823 -17.24 -25.70 15.75
CA ALA A 823 -17.38 -27.14 15.69
C ALA A 823 -16.48 -27.77 16.76
N ARG A 824 -17.05 -28.55 17.68
CA ARG A 824 -16.32 -29.25 18.74
C ARG A 824 -16.47 -30.76 18.63
N ASP A 825 -15.39 -31.49 18.91
CA ASP A 825 -15.41 -32.95 18.96
C ASP A 825 -16.00 -33.48 20.29
N GLY A 826 -16.10 -34.81 20.43
CA GLY A 826 -16.60 -35.45 21.65
C GLY A 826 -15.74 -35.21 22.92
N ARG A 827 -14.61 -34.51 22.83
CA ARG A 827 -13.77 -34.07 23.96
C ARG A 827 -13.85 -32.56 24.19
N ASP A 828 -14.83 -31.89 23.57
CA ASP A 828 -15.01 -30.44 23.60
C ASP A 828 -13.84 -29.65 22.97
N ARG A 829 -12.98 -30.30 22.18
CA ARG A 829 -11.90 -29.60 21.45
C ARG A 829 -12.48 -28.91 20.23
N VAL A 830 -12.11 -27.64 20.00
CA VAL A 830 -12.43 -26.90 18.77
C VAL A 830 -11.72 -27.55 17.58
N VAL A 831 -12.50 -27.97 16.59
CA VAL A 831 -12.01 -28.54 15.32
C VAL A 831 -12.36 -27.69 14.10
N GLY A 832 -13.33 -26.77 14.23
CA GLY A 832 -13.69 -25.79 13.21
C GLY A 832 -14.25 -24.50 13.79
N ARG A 833 -14.12 -23.39 13.05
CA ARG A 833 -14.61 -22.05 13.43
C ARG A 833 -15.07 -21.25 12.22
N CYS A 834 -16.23 -20.62 12.32
CA CYS A 834 -16.68 -19.59 11.37
C CYS A 834 -17.24 -18.38 12.11
N LEU A 835 -16.92 -17.16 11.68
CA LEU A 835 -17.58 -15.95 12.17
C LEU A 835 -18.87 -15.73 11.35
N PHE A 836 -19.95 -15.46 12.07
CA PHE A 836 -21.24 -15.05 11.52
C PHE A 836 -21.48 -13.61 11.93
N ALA A 837 -22.02 -12.80 11.03
CA ALA A 837 -22.50 -11.47 11.35
C ALA A 837 -23.93 -11.27 10.84
N LEU A 838 -24.65 -10.35 11.49
CA LEU A 838 -25.86 -9.76 10.96
C LEU A 838 -25.52 -8.37 10.43
N GLY A 839 -25.80 -8.16 9.15
CA GLY A 839 -25.72 -6.82 8.59
C GLY A 839 -26.86 -5.93 9.09
N ASP A 840 -26.80 -4.66 8.74
CA ASP A 840 -27.71 -3.62 9.20
C ASP A 840 -29.11 -3.78 8.62
N ALA A 841 -29.23 -4.42 7.45
CA ALA A 841 -30.53 -4.85 6.93
C ALA A 841 -31.04 -6.09 7.68
N GLY A 842 -30.18 -6.81 8.39
CA GLY A 842 -30.50 -8.02 9.15
C GLY A 842 -30.25 -9.31 8.38
N SER A 843 -29.51 -9.24 7.27
CA SER A 843 -29.07 -10.43 6.54
C SER A 843 -27.93 -11.14 7.28
N ILE A 844 -27.86 -12.47 7.16
CA ILE A 844 -26.79 -13.28 7.72
C ILE A 844 -25.62 -13.28 6.76
N MET A 845 -24.44 -12.98 7.30
CA MET A 845 -23.17 -12.99 6.58
C MET A 845 -22.25 -14.02 7.23
N THR A 846 -21.52 -14.77 6.39
CA THR A 846 -20.53 -15.74 6.84
C THR A 846 -19.14 -15.32 6.38
N PHE A 847 -18.15 -15.49 7.24
CA PHE A 847 -16.75 -15.22 6.92
C PHE A 847 -15.99 -16.53 6.69
N ASN A 848 -14.68 -16.45 6.48
CA ASN A 848 -13.88 -17.62 6.15
C ASN A 848 -14.04 -18.76 7.21
N PRO A 849 -14.49 -19.96 6.81
CA PRO A 849 -14.57 -21.11 7.69
C PRO A 849 -13.21 -21.79 7.82
N TYR A 850 -12.73 -21.98 9.05
CA TYR A 850 -11.47 -22.65 9.34
C TYR A 850 -11.74 -24.02 9.94
N CYS A 851 -11.01 -25.05 9.51
CA CYS A 851 -11.11 -26.41 10.07
C CYS A 851 -9.75 -27.09 10.10
N HIS A 852 -9.44 -27.81 11.19
CA HIS A 852 -8.21 -28.59 11.31
C HIS A 852 -8.24 -29.89 10.50
N ASP A 853 -9.43 -30.37 10.15
CA ASP A 853 -9.64 -31.59 9.39
C ASP A 853 -10.15 -31.23 7.99
N ALA A 854 -9.27 -31.34 6.99
CA ALA A 854 -9.61 -31.00 5.60
C ALA A 854 -10.64 -31.96 4.98
N GLU A 855 -10.83 -33.16 5.54
CA GLU A 855 -11.82 -34.13 5.06
C GLU A 855 -13.22 -33.85 5.63
N PHE A 856 -13.32 -33.08 6.72
CA PHE A 856 -14.60 -32.67 7.27
C PHE A 856 -15.17 -31.50 6.46
N PRO A 857 -16.34 -31.63 5.80
CA PRO A 857 -16.90 -30.60 4.92
C PRO A 857 -17.50 -29.44 5.71
N PHE A 858 -16.68 -28.76 6.51
CA PHE A 858 -17.11 -27.74 7.46
C PHE A 858 -17.78 -26.56 6.75
N ALA A 859 -17.25 -26.12 5.60
CA ALA A 859 -17.84 -25.04 4.82
C ALA A 859 -19.29 -25.35 4.36
N GLU A 860 -19.55 -26.59 3.94
CA GLU A 860 -20.91 -27.02 3.55
C GLU A 860 -21.85 -27.04 4.76
N HIS A 861 -21.37 -27.48 5.92
CA HIS A 861 -22.15 -27.42 7.15
C HIS A 861 -22.42 -25.98 7.60
N VAL A 862 -21.46 -25.08 7.46
CA VAL A 862 -21.63 -23.64 7.73
C VAL A 862 -22.68 -23.05 6.79
N ALA A 863 -22.63 -23.36 5.50
CA ALA A 863 -23.62 -22.91 4.52
C ALA A 863 -25.04 -23.38 4.86
N ALA A 864 -25.18 -24.67 5.22
CA ALA A 864 -26.47 -25.23 5.62
C ALA A 864 -27.00 -24.59 6.92
N ILE A 865 -26.13 -24.38 7.92
CA ILE A 865 -26.49 -23.66 9.15
C ILE A 865 -26.94 -22.23 8.84
N ALA A 866 -26.23 -21.51 7.98
CA ALA A 866 -26.60 -20.14 7.59
C ALA A 866 -27.99 -20.08 6.93
N ALA A 867 -28.28 -21.02 6.02
CA ALA A 867 -29.58 -21.11 5.35
C ALA A 867 -30.72 -21.47 6.33
N GLU A 868 -30.52 -22.47 7.18
CA GLU A 868 -31.50 -22.88 8.21
C GLU A 868 -31.75 -21.75 9.22
N LEU A 869 -30.68 -21.05 9.63
CA LEU A 869 -30.75 -19.93 10.54
C LEU A 869 -31.49 -18.75 9.89
N ALA A 870 -31.23 -18.44 8.63
CA ALA A 870 -31.91 -17.39 7.88
C ALA A 870 -33.43 -17.64 7.83
N ALA A 871 -33.84 -18.86 7.47
CA ALA A 871 -35.25 -19.26 7.46
C ALA A 871 -35.89 -19.15 8.85
N ASN A 872 -35.21 -19.62 9.90
CA ASN A 872 -35.69 -19.54 11.28
C ASN A 872 -35.75 -18.11 11.79
N MET A 873 -34.90 -17.22 11.31
CA MET A 873 -34.88 -15.81 11.66
C MET A 873 -35.81 -14.96 10.78
N ASN A 874 -36.43 -15.53 9.74
CA ASN A 874 -37.21 -14.80 8.74
C ASN A 874 -36.36 -13.71 8.04
N THR A 875 -35.17 -14.10 7.58
CA THR A 875 -34.21 -13.26 6.85
C THR A 875 -33.47 -14.09 5.78
N PHE A 876 -32.41 -13.55 5.17
CA PHE A 876 -31.63 -14.18 4.09
C PHE A 876 -30.14 -14.25 4.42
N VAL A 877 -29.40 -15.02 3.63
CA VAL A 877 -27.93 -14.99 3.60
C VAL A 877 -27.47 -14.05 2.49
N SER A 878 -26.50 -13.16 2.76
CA SER A 878 -25.97 -12.19 1.79
C SER A 878 -24.44 -12.11 1.86
N ARG A 879 -23.76 -11.79 0.73
CA ARG A 879 -22.36 -11.35 0.75
C ARG A 879 -22.23 -9.85 1.00
N SER A 880 -23.24 -9.09 0.57
CA SER A 880 -23.25 -7.64 0.64
C SER A 880 -24.33 -7.17 1.61
N ASP A 881 -23.90 -6.83 2.81
CA ASP A 881 -24.66 -6.03 3.78
C ASP A 881 -23.62 -5.30 4.65
N HIS A 882 -23.97 -4.15 5.19
CA HIS A 882 -23.06 -3.41 6.05
C HIS A 882 -23.18 -3.95 7.48
N VAL A 883 -22.09 -4.43 8.08
CA VAL A 883 -22.10 -4.87 9.48
C VAL A 883 -21.62 -3.70 10.35
N SER A 884 -22.55 -2.97 10.96
CA SER A 884 -22.20 -1.90 11.89
C SER A 884 -21.42 -2.40 13.10
N SER A 885 -20.51 -1.56 13.60
CA SER A 885 -19.97 -1.67 14.96
C SER A 885 -21.01 -1.13 15.94
N LEU A 886 -21.33 -1.90 16.99
CA LEU A 886 -22.40 -1.55 17.92
C LEU A 886 -21.84 -0.91 19.19
N VAL A 887 -21.20 -1.73 20.03
CA VAL A 887 -20.56 -1.33 21.28
C VAL A 887 -19.09 -1.01 21.01
N ALA A 888 -18.43 -1.85 20.20
CA ALA A 888 -17.10 -1.57 19.71
C ALA A 888 -17.11 -0.36 18.76
N PRO A 889 -16.02 0.44 18.71
CA PRO A 889 -15.94 1.57 17.79
C PRO A 889 -15.64 1.13 16.35
N ASP A 890 -14.98 -0.01 16.17
CA ASP A 890 -14.55 -0.56 14.89
C ASP A 890 -14.32 -2.08 14.99
N TRP A 891 -14.16 -2.74 13.85
CA TRP A 891 -13.80 -4.15 13.77
C TRP A 891 -13.13 -4.46 12.42
N TYR A 892 -12.38 -5.57 12.36
CA TYR A 892 -11.70 -5.99 11.14
C TYR A 892 -12.65 -6.81 10.26
N ASN A 893 -13.00 -6.27 9.10
CA ASN A 893 -13.85 -6.91 8.09
C ASN A 893 -13.00 -7.33 6.88
N ASP A 894 -12.72 -8.63 6.75
CA ASP A 894 -12.01 -9.24 5.62
C ASP A 894 -12.91 -9.61 4.44
N GLY A 895 -14.19 -9.23 4.51
CA GLY A 895 -15.21 -9.52 3.50
C GLY A 895 -15.94 -10.84 3.76
N ALA A 896 -17.26 -10.83 3.62
CA ALA A 896 -18.05 -12.04 3.72
C ALA A 896 -17.84 -12.96 2.51
N LEU A 897 -17.82 -14.26 2.77
CA LEU A 897 -17.81 -15.30 1.75
C LEU A 897 -19.22 -15.83 1.53
N ASP A 898 -19.56 -16.11 0.28
CA ASP A 898 -20.73 -16.95 -0.04
C ASP A 898 -20.26 -18.38 -0.15
N LEU A 899 -20.91 -19.21 0.65
CA LEU A 899 -20.67 -20.62 0.73
C LEU A 899 -21.70 -21.41 -0.12
N GLY A 900 -22.21 -20.78 -1.18
CA GLY A 900 -23.16 -21.34 -2.13
C GLY A 900 -24.64 -21.19 -1.76
N VAL A 901 -24.97 -20.27 -0.84
CA VAL A 901 -26.35 -20.06 -0.35
C VAL A 901 -26.75 -18.59 -0.34
N SER A 902 -25.88 -17.68 -0.81
CA SER A 902 -26.19 -16.26 -0.77
C SER A 902 -27.28 -15.87 -1.78
N PHE A 903 -28.12 -14.94 -1.35
CA PHE A 903 -29.20 -14.36 -2.13
C PHE A 903 -28.69 -13.62 -3.39
N ASP A 904 -27.50 -13.06 -3.31
CA ASP A 904 -26.87 -12.20 -4.30
C ASP A 904 -25.88 -12.94 -5.21
N ARG A 905 -25.80 -14.27 -5.15
CA ARG A 905 -24.99 -15.09 -6.07
C ARG A 905 -25.47 -14.92 -7.52
N GLU A 906 -24.56 -14.93 -8.50
CA GLU A 906 -24.87 -14.67 -9.93
C GLU A 906 -26.02 -15.54 -10.49
N ASP A 907 -26.08 -16.81 -10.10
CA ASP A 907 -27.13 -17.76 -10.48
C ASP A 907 -28.21 -17.90 -9.40
N SER A 908 -28.41 -16.91 -8.53
CA SER A 908 -29.48 -16.97 -7.53
C SER A 908 -30.86 -16.96 -8.23
N PRO A 909 -31.89 -17.60 -7.64
CA PRO A 909 -33.25 -17.53 -8.15
C PRO A 909 -33.73 -16.08 -8.35
N VAL A 910 -33.23 -15.15 -7.54
CA VAL A 910 -33.66 -13.76 -7.54
C VAL A 910 -33.02 -12.96 -8.66
N ARG A 911 -31.72 -13.12 -8.91
CA ARG A 911 -31.09 -12.51 -10.09
C ARG A 911 -31.70 -13.04 -11.38
N ARG A 912 -31.98 -14.35 -11.47
CA ARG A 912 -32.72 -14.94 -12.60
C ARG A 912 -34.12 -14.35 -12.74
N ALA A 913 -34.83 -14.15 -11.64
CA ALA A 913 -36.15 -13.53 -11.64
C ALA A 913 -36.09 -12.09 -12.16
N ILE A 914 -35.14 -11.26 -11.71
CA ILE A 914 -34.96 -9.88 -12.21
C ILE A 914 -34.58 -9.89 -13.70
N ALA A 915 -33.65 -10.75 -14.11
CA ALA A 915 -33.21 -10.86 -15.49
C ALA A 915 -34.35 -11.25 -16.45
N ALA A 916 -35.26 -12.13 -16.03
CA ALA A 916 -36.38 -12.60 -16.85
C ALA A 916 -37.66 -11.76 -16.72
N ALA A 917 -37.79 -10.95 -15.67
CA ALA A 917 -39.02 -10.21 -15.40
C ALA A 917 -39.28 -9.04 -16.36
N THR A 918 -40.56 -8.72 -16.52
CA THR A 918 -41.08 -7.47 -17.09
C THR A 918 -41.50 -6.53 -15.96
N GLU A 919 -41.86 -5.27 -16.26
CA GLU A 919 -42.38 -4.36 -15.23
C GLU A 919 -43.64 -4.94 -14.55
N GLU A 920 -44.49 -5.63 -15.31
CA GLU A 920 -45.74 -6.23 -14.83
C GLU A 920 -45.51 -7.48 -13.97
N THR A 921 -44.47 -8.27 -14.28
CA THR A 921 -44.23 -9.56 -13.62
C THR A 921 -43.17 -9.50 -12.51
N LEU A 922 -42.45 -8.39 -12.35
CA LEU A 922 -41.31 -8.30 -11.43
C LEU A 922 -41.67 -8.62 -9.99
N VAL A 923 -42.69 -7.95 -9.42
CA VAL A 923 -43.06 -8.11 -8.00
C VAL A 923 -43.47 -9.55 -7.69
N ALA A 924 -44.26 -10.17 -8.57
CA ALA A 924 -44.66 -11.57 -8.40
C ALA A 924 -43.47 -12.54 -8.52
N SER A 925 -42.57 -12.29 -9.48
CA SER A 925 -41.37 -13.12 -9.70
C SER A 925 -40.40 -13.02 -8.53
N LEU A 926 -40.20 -11.81 -7.98
CA LEU A 926 -39.40 -11.58 -6.79
C LEU A 926 -40.04 -12.24 -5.56
N ALA A 927 -41.34 -12.06 -5.34
CA ALA A 927 -42.04 -12.68 -4.22
C ALA A 927 -41.93 -14.21 -4.24
N GLN A 928 -42.03 -14.82 -5.42
CA GLN A 928 -41.82 -16.27 -5.60
C GLN A 928 -40.37 -16.66 -5.34
N ALA A 929 -39.41 -15.89 -5.84
CA ALA A 929 -37.98 -16.19 -5.67
C ALA A 929 -37.48 -15.97 -4.22
N LEU A 930 -38.23 -15.21 -3.43
CA LEU A 930 -37.97 -14.86 -2.03
C LEU A 930 -38.79 -15.70 -1.02
N ASP A 931 -39.62 -16.63 -1.47
CA ASP A 931 -40.42 -17.50 -0.60
C ASP A 931 -39.51 -18.35 0.30
N PRO A 932 -39.79 -18.48 1.62
CA PRO A 932 -40.99 -18.04 2.35
C PRO A 932 -40.93 -16.63 2.95
N VAL A 933 -39.79 -15.95 2.89
CA VAL A 933 -39.59 -14.65 3.56
C VAL A 933 -40.37 -13.54 2.84
N GLY A 934 -40.49 -13.64 1.53
CA GLY A 934 -41.17 -12.67 0.67
C GLY A 934 -40.39 -11.37 0.47
N LEU A 935 -41.01 -10.41 -0.21
CA LEU A 935 -40.40 -9.12 -0.54
C LEU A 935 -40.61 -8.12 0.62
N THR A 936 -39.86 -8.32 1.71
CA THR A 936 -39.81 -7.44 2.89
C THR A 936 -38.96 -6.18 2.62
N ASP A 937 -38.89 -5.25 3.57
CA ASP A 937 -37.97 -4.10 3.51
C ASP A 937 -36.50 -4.54 3.40
N THR A 938 -36.13 -5.60 4.12
CA THR A 938 -34.79 -6.21 4.08
C THR A 938 -34.48 -6.81 2.72
N ALA A 939 -35.41 -7.60 2.16
CA ALA A 939 -35.25 -8.15 0.82
C ALA A 939 -35.15 -7.03 -0.23
N LEU A 940 -35.99 -6.01 -0.10
CA LEU A 940 -36.03 -4.88 -1.00
C LEU A 940 -34.72 -4.10 -0.99
N ALA A 941 -34.10 -3.94 0.19
CA ALA A 941 -32.81 -3.29 0.34
C ALA A 941 -31.70 -3.99 -0.46
N LEU A 942 -31.66 -5.32 -0.41
CA LEU A 942 -30.70 -6.11 -1.18
C LEU A 942 -31.03 -6.08 -2.68
N VAL A 943 -32.31 -6.18 -3.05
CA VAL A 943 -32.76 -6.19 -4.44
C VAL A 943 -32.35 -4.92 -5.17
N VAL A 944 -32.57 -3.74 -4.59
CA VAL A 944 -32.29 -2.45 -5.27
C VAL A 944 -30.80 -2.16 -5.47
N GLU A 945 -29.92 -2.90 -4.81
CA GLU A 945 -28.47 -2.79 -4.97
C GLU A 945 -27.92 -3.76 -6.03
N LEU A 946 -28.75 -4.65 -6.58
CA LEU A 946 -28.33 -5.60 -7.62
C LEU A 946 -28.08 -4.91 -8.97
N SER A 947 -26.97 -5.28 -9.60
CA SER A 947 -26.51 -4.78 -10.91
C SER A 947 -27.55 -4.93 -12.03
N GLU A 948 -28.40 -5.94 -11.96
CA GLU A 948 -29.44 -6.25 -12.94
C GLU A 948 -30.53 -5.18 -12.96
N LEU A 949 -30.87 -4.61 -11.79
CA LEU A 949 -31.76 -3.46 -11.72
C LEU A 949 -31.06 -2.18 -12.21
N GLU A 950 -29.76 -2.02 -11.93
CA GLU A 950 -29.02 -0.87 -12.47
C GLU A 950 -28.92 -0.91 -14.01
N ALA A 951 -28.81 -2.10 -14.59
CA ALA A 951 -28.83 -2.32 -16.04
C ALA A 951 -30.23 -2.16 -16.65
N ARG A 952 -31.29 -2.36 -15.86
CA ARG A 952 -32.70 -2.26 -16.27
C ARG A 952 -33.48 -1.33 -15.33
N PRO A 953 -33.12 -0.03 -15.25
CA PRO A 953 -33.63 0.87 -14.21
C PRO A 953 -35.15 1.02 -14.22
N GLN A 954 -35.83 0.85 -15.37
CA GLN A 954 -37.28 0.88 -15.50
C GLN A 954 -38.00 -0.12 -14.58
N LEU A 955 -37.35 -1.23 -14.23
CA LEU A 955 -37.87 -2.23 -13.30
C LEU A 955 -38.04 -1.72 -11.86
N VAL A 956 -37.49 -0.55 -11.50
CA VAL A 956 -37.77 0.06 -10.19
C VAL A 956 -39.21 0.57 -10.06
N ARG A 957 -39.89 0.87 -11.17
CA ARG A 957 -41.26 1.42 -11.17
C ARG A 957 -42.26 0.55 -10.42
N PRO A 958 -42.40 -0.76 -10.69
CA PRO A 958 -43.28 -1.63 -9.93
C PRO A 958 -42.87 -1.82 -8.47
N LEU A 959 -41.62 -1.49 -8.10
CA LEU A 959 -41.13 -1.54 -6.70
C LEU A 959 -41.45 -0.27 -5.91
N LEU A 960 -41.77 0.86 -6.57
CA LEU A 960 -42.01 2.13 -5.91
C LEU A 960 -43.04 2.05 -4.77
N PRO A 961 -44.24 1.44 -4.92
CA PRO A 961 -45.20 1.39 -3.82
C PRO A 961 -44.65 0.71 -2.56
N MET A 962 -43.75 -0.26 -2.73
CA MET A 962 -43.09 -0.95 -1.62
C MET A 962 -41.98 -0.11 -1.03
N LEU A 963 -41.15 0.53 -1.86
CA LEU A 963 -40.12 1.47 -1.42
C LEU A 963 -40.73 2.65 -0.63
N GLU A 964 -41.90 3.13 -1.03
CA GLU A 964 -42.66 4.15 -0.32
C GLU A 964 -43.22 3.65 1.00
N ARG A 965 -43.80 2.44 1.01
CA ARG A 965 -44.32 1.81 2.21
C ARG A 965 -43.24 1.62 3.28
N TYR A 966 -42.03 1.24 2.85
CA TYR A 966 -40.91 0.95 3.73
C TYR A 966 -39.92 2.12 3.89
N GLU A 967 -40.22 3.30 3.33
CA GLU A 967 -39.29 4.43 3.25
C GLU A 967 -38.64 4.81 4.59
N SER A 968 -39.39 4.71 5.70
CA SER A 968 -38.88 5.03 7.05
C SER A 968 -38.04 3.92 7.69
N GLN A 969 -38.06 2.71 7.14
CA GLN A 969 -37.36 1.52 7.64
C GLN A 969 -36.06 1.24 6.86
N LEU A 970 -36.02 1.66 5.59
CA LEU A 970 -34.87 1.49 4.70
C LEU A 970 -33.67 2.33 5.14
N SER A 971 -32.48 1.77 4.96
CA SER A 971 -31.24 2.47 5.25
C SER A 971 -31.04 3.66 4.28
N PRO A 972 -30.26 4.69 4.66
CA PRO A 972 -29.93 5.77 3.75
C PRO A 972 -29.23 5.32 2.46
N SER A 973 -28.33 4.32 2.51
CA SER A 973 -27.66 3.79 1.31
C SER A 973 -28.66 3.14 0.35
N THR A 974 -29.58 2.35 0.89
CA THR A 974 -30.67 1.75 0.12
C THR A 974 -31.56 2.81 -0.53
N LEU A 975 -31.89 3.87 0.21
CA LEU A 975 -32.66 5.00 -0.32
C LEU A 975 -31.90 5.75 -1.42
N VAL A 976 -30.57 5.87 -1.31
CA VAL A 976 -29.72 6.41 -2.40
C VAL A 976 -29.79 5.52 -3.63
N ALA A 977 -29.65 4.21 -3.48
CA ALA A 977 -29.74 3.25 -4.58
C ALA A 977 -31.11 3.32 -5.27
N ALA A 978 -32.19 3.31 -4.49
CA ALA A 978 -33.56 3.45 -4.99
C ALA A 978 -33.79 4.79 -5.72
N ALA A 979 -33.32 5.90 -5.16
CA ALA A 979 -33.41 7.22 -5.80
C ALA A 979 -32.61 7.29 -7.11
N PHE A 980 -31.44 6.65 -7.15
CA PHE A 980 -30.59 6.59 -8.33
C PHE A 980 -31.22 5.75 -9.46
N LEU A 981 -31.78 4.58 -9.14
CA LEU A 981 -32.56 3.78 -10.08
C LEU A 981 -33.77 4.56 -10.60
N ALA A 982 -34.50 5.25 -9.71
CA ALA A 982 -35.62 6.10 -10.10
C ALA A 982 -35.19 7.24 -11.02
N HIS A 983 -34.05 7.90 -10.75
CA HIS A 983 -33.48 8.93 -11.62
C HIS A 983 -33.16 8.36 -13.02
N LYS A 984 -32.47 7.21 -13.09
CA LYS A 984 -32.16 6.52 -14.37
C LYS A 984 -33.42 6.09 -15.13
N ALA A 985 -34.51 5.79 -14.43
CA ALA A 985 -35.80 5.44 -15.00
C ALA A 985 -36.70 6.65 -15.35
N SER A 986 -36.16 7.87 -15.29
CA SER A 986 -36.89 9.13 -15.50
C SER A 986 -38.05 9.37 -14.53
N LEU A 987 -38.00 8.77 -13.33
CA LEU A 987 -38.94 8.96 -12.23
C LEU A 987 -38.46 10.11 -11.31
N HIS A 988 -38.26 11.28 -11.91
CA HIS A 988 -37.59 12.43 -11.30
C HIS A 988 -38.25 12.93 -10.02
N GLU A 989 -39.59 12.91 -9.95
CA GLU A 989 -40.33 13.37 -8.76
C GLU A 989 -40.03 12.51 -7.53
N TYR A 990 -39.99 11.19 -7.69
CA TYR A 990 -39.64 10.28 -6.61
C TYR A 990 -38.18 10.46 -6.17
N ALA A 991 -37.24 10.47 -7.13
CA ALA A 991 -35.81 10.65 -6.84
C ALA A 991 -35.55 11.97 -6.11
N ALA A 992 -36.13 13.08 -6.59
CA ALA A 992 -36.03 14.39 -5.95
C ALA A 992 -36.62 14.38 -4.54
N ARG A 993 -37.80 13.76 -4.34
CA ARG A 993 -38.44 13.67 -3.03
C ARG A 993 -37.55 12.96 -2.01
N ILE A 994 -37.00 11.79 -2.36
CA ILE A 994 -36.15 11.00 -1.45
C ILE A 994 -34.87 11.77 -1.10
N VAL A 995 -34.14 12.26 -2.11
CA VAL A 995 -32.85 12.93 -1.89
C VAL A 995 -33.00 14.20 -1.08
N VAL A 996 -34.04 15.00 -1.34
CA VAL A 996 -34.26 16.28 -0.66
C VAL A 996 -34.84 16.10 0.74
N LYS A 997 -35.86 15.26 0.91
CA LYS A 997 -36.59 15.16 2.19
C LYS A 997 -35.94 14.21 3.18
N ARG A 998 -35.26 13.16 2.72
CA ARG A 998 -34.74 12.10 3.61
C ARG A 998 -33.23 12.08 3.72
N LEU A 999 -32.54 12.33 2.61
CA LEU A 999 -31.09 12.07 2.56
C LEU A 999 -30.23 13.30 2.84
N GLN A 1000 -30.79 14.52 2.91
CA GLN A 1000 -29.97 15.73 3.08
C GLN A 1000 -29.14 15.72 4.37
N ASP A 1001 -29.75 15.43 5.52
CA ASP A 1001 -29.04 15.39 6.81
C ASP A 1001 -28.04 14.23 6.89
N TRP A 1002 -28.42 13.09 6.32
CA TRP A 1002 -27.52 11.96 6.17
C TRP A 1002 -26.31 12.34 5.30
N LEU A 1003 -26.54 13.00 4.17
CA LEU A 1003 -25.49 13.40 3.23
C LEU A 1003 -24.50 14.39 3.87
N VAL A 1004 -24.96 15.31 4.72
CA VAL A 1004 -24.07 16.18 5.50
C VAL A 1004 -23.16 15.37 6.43
N ARG A 1005 -23.71 14.36 7.12
CA ARG A 1005 -22.92 13.48 8.00
C ARG A 1005 -21.95 12.60 7.20
N GLU A 1006 -22.42 12.05 6.09
CA GLU A 1006 -21.66 11.15 5.22
C GLU A 1006 -20.47 11.87 4.58
N VAL A 1007 -20.70 13.06 4.00
CA VAL A 1007 -19.63 13.87 3.41
C VAL A 1007 -18.64 14.37 4.47
N ARG A 1008 -19.07 14.62 5.72
CA ARG A 1008 -18.13 14.93 6.81
C ARG A 1008 -17.25 13.74 7.20
N ARG A 1009 -17.81 12.53 7.16
CA ARG A 1009 -17.12 11.31 7.59
C ARG A 1009 -16.16 10.79 6.52
N HIS A 1010 -16.60 10.76 5.27
CA HIS A 1010 -15.89 10.09 4.17
C HIS A 1010 -15.49 11.03 3.02
N GLY A 1011 -15.79 12.33 3.13
CA GLY A 1011 -15.63 13.26 2.02
C GLY A 1011 -16.69 13.07 0.92
N VAL A 1012 -16.59 13.87 -0.13
CA VAL A 1012 -17.48 13.76 -1.32
C VAL A 1012 -17.10 12.60 -2.24
N ALA A 1013 -15.96 11.94 -2.00
CA ALA A 1013 -15.47 10.81 -2.78
C ALA A 1013 -16.17 9.48 -2.44
N SER A 1014 -16.91 9.42 -1.32
CA SER A 1014 -17.77 8.26 -1.02
C SER A 1014 -18.78 8.06 -2.14
N TYR A 1015 -18.84 6.85 -2.69
CA TYR A 1015 -19.70 6.50 -3.83
C TYR A 1015 -21.17 6.87 -3.60
N SER A 1016 -21.72 6.51 -2.43
CA SER A 1016 -23.12 6.80 -2.07
C SER A 1016 -23.35 8.29 -1.85
N ALA A 1017 -22.39 9.00 -1.23
CA ALA A 1017 -22.47 10.44 -1.03
C ALA A 1017 -22.42 11.18 -2.38
N ASN A 1018 -21.55 10.75 -3.29
CA ASN A 1018 -21.41 11.31 -4.62
C ASN A 1018 -22.70 11.15 -5.42
N ARG A 1019 -23.25 9.93 -5.53
CA ARG A 1019 -24.52 9.65 -6.22
C ARG A 1019 -25.67 10.51 -5.67
N ALA A 1020 -25.80 10.59 -4.34
CA ALA A 1020 -26.82 11.41 -3.69
C ALA A 1020 -26.64 12.91 -3.99
N LEU A 1021 -25.39 13.38 -3.93
CA LEU A 1021 -25.05 14.77 -4.20
C LEU A 1021 -25.29 15.14 -5.66
N GLU A 1022 -24.97 14.28 -6.63
CA GLU A 1022 -25.24 14.51 -8.06
C GLU A 1022 -26.74 14.66 -8.33
N MET A 1023 -27.57 13.79 -7.77
CA MET A 1023 -29.02 13.92 -7.86
C MET A 1023 -29.51 15.22 -7.20
N LEU A 1024 -28.96 15.59 -6.04
CA LEU A 1024 -29.32 16.84 -5.37
C LEU A 1024 -28.91 18.07 -6.18
N ILE A 1025 -27.76 18.04 -6.86
CA ILE A 1025 -27.31 19.10 -7.78
C ILE A 1025 -28.29 19.27 -8.94
N GLU A 1026 -28.81 18.16 -9.47
CA GLU A 1026 -29.73 18.20 -10.60
C GLU A 1026 -31.12 18.72 -10.22
N TYR A 1027 -31.67 18.26 -9.09
CA TYR A 1027 -33.05 18.58 -8.70
C TYR A 1027 -33.19 19.81 -7.79
N GLN A 1028 -32.22 20.06 -6.90
CA GLN A 1028 -32.24 21.13 -5.90
C GLN A 1028 -30.81 21.69 -5.66
N PRO A 1029 -30.21 22.34 -6.67
CA PRO A 1029 -28.80 22.77 -6.60
C PRO A 1029 -28.50 23.73 -5.43
N ALA A 1030 -29.48 24.48 -4.94
CA ALA A 1030 -29.34 25.31 -3.74
C ALA A 1030 -29.12 24.48 -2.46
N SER A 1031 -29.83 23.35 -2.32
CA SER A 1031 -29.65 22.43 -1.21
C SER A 1031 -28.32 21.69 -1.30
N ALA A 1032 -27.90 21.27 -2.51
CA ALA A 1032 -26.57 20.69 -2.72
C ALA A 1032 -25.45 21.66 -2.34
N LEU A 1033 -25.57 22.93 -2.74
CA LEU A 1033 -24.64 23.99 -2.34
C LEU A 1033 -24.61 24.14 -0.81
N ASN A 1034 -25.76 24.11 -0.13
CA ASN A 1034 -25.82 24.17 1.32
C ASN A 1034 -25.10 22.98 1.99
N VAL A 1035 -25.32 21.76 1.50
CA VAL A 1035 -24.61 20.55 1.98
C VAL A 1035 -23.10 20.71 1.83
N LEU A 1036 -22.62 21.11 0.65
CA LEU A 1036 -21.19 21.36 0.41
C LEU A 1036 -20.64 22.40 1.38
N ARG A 1037 -21.36 23.51 1.62
CA ARG A 1037 -20.94 24.56 2.55
C ARG A 1037 -20.88 24.11 4.01
N GLN A 1038 -21.88 23.35 4.46
CA GLN A 1038 -21.93 22.82 5.83
C GLN A 1038 -20.86 21.76 6.12
N THR A 1039 -20.31 21.14 5.08
CA THR A 1039 -19.31 20.07 5.17
C THR A 1039 -17.91 20.53 4.80
N ARG A 1040 -17.69 21.84 4.62
CA ARG A 1040 -16.35 22.39 4.37
C ARG A 1040 -15.39 22.07 5.52
N PRO A 1041 -14.13 21.74 5.22
CA PRO A 1041 -13.07 21.71 6.22
C PRO A 1041 -12.95 23.05 6.95
N ARG A 1042 -12.54 23.06 8.22
CA ARG A 1042 -12.48 24.28 9.07
C ARG A 1042 -11.63 25.41 8.48
N GLN A 1043 -10.64 25.06 7.66
CA GLN A 1043 -9.73 25.98 6.98
C GLN A 1043 -10.33 26.65 5.74
N VAL A 1044 -11.42 26.12 5.19
CA VAL A 1044 -12.06 26.62 3.96
C VAL A 1044 -13.18 27.61 4.33
N ARG A 1045 -12.89 28.92 4.23
CA ARG A 1045 -13.83 29.99 4.65
C ARG A 1045 -14.80 30.40 3.54
N SER A 1046 -14.38 30.33 2.29
CA SER A 1046 -15.17 30.67 1.10
C SER A 1046 -15.21 29.50 0.10
N ASP A 1047 -16.09 29.58 -0.91
CA ASP A 1047 -16.05 28.62 -2.03
C ASP A 1047 -14.74 28.77 -2.82
N ASP A 1048 -14.15 29.97 -2.80
CA ASP A 1048 -12.85 30.21 -3.39
C ASP A 1048 -11.78 29.44 -2.60
N ASP A 1049 -11.74 29.44 -1.27
CA ASP A 1049 -10.70 28.73 -0.50
C ASP A 1049 -10.71 27.18 -0.64
N GLU A 1050 -11.66 26.61 -1.38
CA GLU A 1050 -11.77 25.16 -1.57
C GLU A 1050 -10.60 24.63 -2.43
N SER A 1051 -10.02 23.52 -1.98
CA SER A 1051 -8.86 22.88 -2.62
C SER A 1051 -9.13 21.46 -3.09
N GLN A 1052 -10.20 20.82 -2.60
CA GLN A 1052 -10.54 19.46 -3.02
C GLN A 1052 -11.24 19.45 -4.38
N ASP A 1053 -10.68 18.73 -5.35
CA ASP A 1053 -11.11 18.72 -6.75
C ASP A 1053 -12.56 18.27 -6.93
N GLU A 1054 -12.97 17.21 -6.24
CA GLU A 1054 -14.35 16.71 -6.31
C GLU A 1054 -15.34 17.74 -5.76
N ARG A 1055 -14.95 18.48 -4.70
CA ARG A 1055 -15.79 19.53 -4.11
C ARG A 1055 -15.88 20.74 -5.04
N LEU A 1056 -14.77 21.16 -5.66
CA LEU A 1056 -14.75 22.21 -6.67
C LEU A 1056 -15.64 21.85 -7.87
N LEU A 1057 -15.58 20.61 -8.34
CA LEU A 1057 -16.44 20.12 -9.41
C LEU A 1057 -17.93 20.20 -9.00
N SER A 1058 -18.30 19.65 -7.84
CA SER A 1058 -19.67 19.68 -7.35
C SER A 1058 -20.19 21.11 -7.12
N LEU A 1059 -19.37 22.00 -6.54
CA LEU A 1059 -19.70 23.42 -6.38
C LEU A 1059 -19.92 24.09 -7.74
N SER A 1060 -19.06 23.83 -8.73
CA SER A 1060 -19.22 24.40 -10.07
C SER A 1060 -20.51 23.97 -10.75
N ARG A 1061 -20.90 22.68 -10.62
CA ARG A 1061 -22.17 22.16 -11.15
C ARG A 1061 -23.38 22.76 -10.42
N CYS A 1062 -23.30 22.98 -9.10
CA CYS A 1062 -24.33 23.71 -8.35
C CYS A 1062 -24.53 25.12 -8.93
N TYR A 1063 -23.45 25.88 -9.12
CA TYR A 1063 -23.52 27.25 -9.61
C TYR A 1063 -24.03 27.34 -11.05
N GLU A 1064 -23.64 26.41 -11.91
CA GLU A 1064 -24.14 26.32 -13.28
C GLU A 1064 -25.65 26.07 -13.30
N ARG A 1065 -26.14 25.09 -12.53
CA ARG A 1065 -27.58 24.80 -12.41
C ARG A 1065 -28.38 25.95 -11.78
N LEU A 1066 -27.75 26.81 -10.99
CA LEU A 1066 -28.33 28.04 -10.44
C LEU A 1066 -28.25 29.25 -11.39
N GLY A 1067 -27.79 29.07 -12.64
CA GLY A 1067 -27.65 30.16 -13.61
C GLY A 1067 -26.50 31.13 -13.33
N ARG A 1068 -25.51 30.74 -12.51
CA ARG A 1068 -24.35 31.55 -12.11
C ARG A 1068 -23.08 31.07 -12.84
N SER A 1069 -23.13 31.10 -14.17
CA SER A 1069 -22.08 30.56 -15.05
C SER A 1069 -20.68 31.13 -14.79
N ASN A 1070 -20.56 32.41 -14.45
CA ASN A 1070 -19.25 33.03 -14.16
C ASN A 1070 -18.57 32.43 -12.93
N LEU A 1071 -19.33 32.16 -11.86
CA LEU A 1071 -18.80 31.52 -10.65
C LEU A 1071 -18.44 30.05 -10.92
N ALA A 1072 -19.28 29.34 -11.68
CA ALA A 1072 -18.98 27.98 -12.10
C ALA A 1072 -17.68 27.90 -12.92
N ALA A 1073 -17.48 28.81 -13.87
CA ALA A 1073 -16.27 28.90 -14.67
C ALA A 1073 -15.03 29.23 -13.82
N SER A 1074 -15.15 30.14 -12.85
CA SER A 1074 -14.09 30.47 -11.90
C SER A 1074 -13.64 29.24 -11.10
N LEU A 1075 -14.58 28.46 -10.56
CA LEU A 1075 -14.28 27.25 -9.80
C LEU A 1075 -13.69 26.13 -10.66
N ARG A 1076 -14.15 25.96 -11.91
CA ARG A 1076 -13.52 25.01 -12.86
C ARG A 1076 -12.10 25.44 -13.21
N HIS A 1077 -11.88 26.73 -13.41
CA HIS A 1077 -10.54 27.27 -13.66
C HIS A 1077 -9.63 27.02 -12.46
N ARG A 1078 -10.13 27.23 -11.23
CA ARG A 1078 -9.38 26.92 -10.02
C ARG A 1078 -9.08 25.43 -9.89
N ARG A 1079 -10.03 24.54 -10.18
CA ARG A 1079 -9.77 23.10 -10.23
C ARG A 1079 -8.65 22.77 -11.21
N GLN A 1080 -8.66 23.37 -12.41
CA GLN A 1080 -7.59 23.23 -13.41
C GLN A 1080 -6.24 23.85 -12.98
N GLN A 1081 -6.21 24.70 -11.96
CA GLN A 1081 -4.98 25.21 -11.36
C GLN A 1081 -4.46 24.30 -10.25
N ASN A 1082 -5.34 23.52 -9.62
CA ASN A 1082 -5.00 22.57 -8.57
C ASN A 1082 -4.60 21.20 -9.12
N SER A 1083 -5.23 20.75 -10.21
CA SER A 1083 -4.85 19.58 -11.01
C SER A 1083 -3.67 19.90 -11.92
#